data_AF-A0A7Z0SMP8-F1
#
_entry.id   AF-A0A7Z0SMP8-F1
#
_cell.length_a   1.000
_cell.length_b   1.000
_cell.length_c   1.000
_cell.angle_alpha   90.00
_cell.angle_beta   90.00
_cell.angle_gamma   90.00
#
_symmetry.space_group_name_H-M   'P 1'
#
loop_
_entity.id
_entity.type
_entity.pdbx_description
1 polymer ?
#
loop_
_entity_poly.entity_id
_entity_poly.type
_entity_poly.pdbx_seq_one_letter_code
_entity_poly.pdbx_strand_id
1 'polypeptide(L)'
;MLNKRWQYISQYKLTYGVDTDALDRLVASVADFFEFPIALISIIGQQQWFIAKAGLDVDITSLEDAFCRHVVALGSPLVIEDASLHPDFRDNPLVVAEPKIRFYAGVPLMAGGREVGAVCLLDNQPNTLSPKDLRFLESLGYFISDYIRLNGEPGAGLRSADFAMMIESADVGVWDWEIVNDYNVFNQHWCELLGLRLDEVESRSRFWKSLVHDEDTARLNREISAPLAEEGSVLNVEYRMRHAQGHWVWVSTCGRVVANDSNGRPLRMTCVTRDISERKRAELREQKQVQLLDFMNRAQSVFLHEKNIRHSCELIFDELLSLAESQFGLIGQVVMQETGEKSLFIHALSNISWSAETNEQYRAYQRGELFFNSLDNLFGHVITSGGVVMANQPRCHHASRGTPAGHPPLLRFLGLPIKIGDETVGMIGLANKEEDYTDEDAQFLHPLLDTLGALFYALEVEKSRLNAEQKLRYLAETDVLTKLPNRRAFIERVHGFYSQSSLTFTIAIIDIDYFKSINDKYGHQVGDEVLQEVAFRLSSYLRSDDLVARMGGEEFGVCLYDTQGAPTLEALRKAIAAEPVWTSEGAVNVTVSIGAGQVRPSDCTDHWEADLRYADLALYRAKNEGRNRVKWHMPSVMTSLT
;
A
#
# COMPACT_ATOMS: atom_id res chain seq x y z
N MET A 1 36.63 -34.68 -46.86
CA MET A 1 35.66 -35.25 -45.90
C MET A 1 34.22 -34.78 -46.13
N LEU A 2 33.94 -33.54 -46.58
CA LEU A 2 32.57 -33.02 -46.77
C LEU A 2 31.65 -33.81 -47.72
N ASN A 3 32.18 -34.36 -48.82
CA ASN A 3 31.35 -35.09 -49.82
C ASN A 3 30.76 -36.41 -49.28
N LYS A 4 31.41 -37.04 -48.28
CA LYS A 4 30.89 -38.23 -47.58
C LYS A 4 29.87 -37.90 -46.49
N ARG A 5 29.85 -36.66 -45.97
CA ARG A 5 28.90 -36.22 -44.93
C ARG A 5 27.53 -35.90 -45.54
N TRP A 6 27.52 -35.26 -46.72
CA TRP A 6 26.30 -34.97 -47.48
C TRP A 6 25.55 -36.25 -47.93
N GLN A 7 26.28 -37.23 -48.46
CA GLN A 7 25.72 -38.55 -48.82
C GLN A 7 25.12 -39.32 -47.64
N TYR A 8 25.51 -38.98 -46.40
CA TYR A 8 25.02 -39.61 -45.18
C TYR A 8 23.76 -38.89 -44.65
N ILE A 9 23.79 -37.56 -44.61
CA ILE A 9 22.65 -36.72 -44.21
C ILE A 9 21.42 -36.98 -45.10
N SER A 10 21.63 -37.16 -46.41
CA SER A 10 20.55 -37.46 -47.36
C SER A 10 19.83 -38.79 -47.09
N GLN A 11 20.43 -39.71 -46.32
CA GLN A 11 19.81 -40.99 -45.96
C GLN A 11 18.74 -40.84 -44.88
N TYR A 12 18.82 -39.80 -44.05
CA TYR A 12 17.89 -39.52 -42.95
C TYR A 12 16.78 -38.53 -43.34
N LYS A 13 16.59 -38.25 -44.64
CA LYS A 13 15.62 -37.27 -45.16
C LYS A 13 15.72 -35.88 -44.52
N LEU A 14 16.88 -35.50 -43.97
CA LEU A 14 17.16 -34.18 -43.41
C LEU A 14 17.44 -33.17 -44.55
N THR A 15 16.48 -32.98 -45.45
CA THR A 15 16.59 -32.12 -46.63
C THR A 15 15.62 -30.94 -46.56
N TYR A 16 15.93 -29.87 -47.30
CA TYR A 16 15.03 -28.73 -47.49
C TYR A 16 13.68 -29.19 -48.07
N GLY A 17 12.56 -28.89 -47.41
CA GLY A 17 11.21 -29.20 -47.87
C GLY A 17 10.54 -30.46 -47.29
N VAL A 18 10.98 -30.96 -46.12
CA VAL A 18 10.16 -31.87 -45.30
C VAL A 18 9.16 -31.03 -44.50
N ASP A 19 7.94 -31.53 -44.31
CA ASP A 19 6.92 -30.90 -43.47
C ASP A 19 7.40 -30.88 -42.00
N THR A 20 7.93 -29.73 -41.56
CA THR A 20 8.62 -29.55 -40.26
C THR A 20 7.79 -28.83 -39.22
N ASP A 21 6.50 -28.61 -39.46
CA ASP A 21 5.58 -27.90 -38.56
C ASP A 21 5.67 -28.37 -37.09
N ALA A 22 5.91 -29.67 -36.90
CA ALA A 22 6.13 -30.29 -35.58
C ALA A 22 7.43 -29.82 -34.88
N LEU A 23 8.53 -29.76 -35.64
CA LEU A 23 9.82 -29.30 -35.14
C LEU A 23 9.82 -27.78 -34.95
N ASP A 24 9.16 -27.02 -35.81
CA ASP A 24 9.04 -25.56 -35.65
C ASP A 24 8.27 -25.19 -34.38
N ARG A 25 7.17 -25.91 -34.07
CA ARG A 25 6.45 -25.76 -32.78
C ARG A 25 7.29 -26.16 -31.58
N LEU A 26 8.09 -27.23 -31.69
CA LEU A 26 9.01 -27.66 -30.64
C LEU A 26 10.07 -26.58 -30.38
N VAL A 27 10.67 -26.03 -31.44
CA VAL A 27 11.71 -25.01 -31.32
C VAL A 27 11.14 -23.70 -30.77
N ALA A 28 9.91 -23.33 -31.13
CA ALA A 28 9.21 -22.22 -30.51
C ALA A 28 9.00 -22.44 -29.00
N SER A 29 8.57 -23.65 -28.61
CA SER A 29 8.41 -23.99 -27.19
C SER A 29 9.74 -24.03 -26.43
N VAL A 30 10.83 -24.39 -27.10
CA VAL A 30 12.19 -24.31 -26.55
C VAL A 30 12.60 -22.86 -26.32
N ALA A 31 12.39 -21.98 -27.31
CA ALA A 31 12.64 -20.55 -27.17
C ALA A 31 11.88 -19.97 -25.96
N ASP A 32 10.59 -20.27 -25.85
CA ASP A 32 9.74 -19.83 -24.74
C ASP A 32 10.18 -20.43 -23.39
N PHE A 33 10.49 -21.73 -23.35
CA PHE A 33 10.88 -22.42 -22.11
C PHE A 33 12.17 -21.83 -21.52
N PHE A 34 13.14 -21.53 -22.37
CA PHE A 34 14.41 -20.94 -21.94
C PHE A 34 14.37 -19.41 -21.89
N GLU A 35 13.26 -18.78 -22.28
CA GLU A 35 13.09 -17.32 -22.35
C GLU A 35 14.10 -16.63 -23.28
N PHE A 36 14.47 -17.29 -24.39
CA PHE A 36 15.31 -16.70 -25.44
C PHE A 36 14.49 -16.31 -26.66
N PRO A 37 14.81 -15.18 -27.32
CA PRO A 37 14.04 -14.69 -28.45
C PRO A 37 14.22 -15.56 -29.71
N ILE A 38 15.31 -16.33 -29.80
CA ILE A 38 15.64 -17.14 -30.96
C ILE A 38 16.06 -18.54 -30.51
N ALA A 39 15.47 -19.57 -31.10
CA ALA A 39 15.94 -20.95 -31.00
C ALA A 39 15.98 -21.59 -32.39
N LEU A 40 16.98 -22.43 -32.66
CA LEU A 40 17.18 -23.04 -33.97
C LEU A 40 17.60 -24.51 -33.84
N ILE A 41 17.14 -25.35 -34.76
CA ILE A 41 17.75 -26.65 -35.03
C ILE A 41 18.44 -26.56 -36.38
N SER A 42 19.75 -26.66 -36.36
CA SER A 42 20.60 -26.44 -37.52
C SER A 42 21.34 -27.70 -37.91
N ILE A 43 21.48 -27.95 -39.20
CA ILE A 43 22.30 -29.05 -39.75
C ILE A 43 23.40 -28.47 -40.64
N ILE A 44 24.59 -29.07 -40.55
CA ILE A 44 25.82 -28.58 -41.16
C ILE A 44 26.26 -29.49 -42.30
N GLY A 45 26.15 -28.99 -43.54
CA GLY A 45 26.66 -29.63 -44.76
C GLY A 45 27.65 -28.75 -45.52
N GLN A 46 27.40 -28.49 -46.81
CA GLN A 46 28.17 -27.49 -47.58
C GLN A 46 27.80 -26.04 -47.19
N GLN A 47 26.57 -25.85 -46.71
CA GLN A 47 26.05 -24.64 -46.08
C GLN A 47 25.39 -25.05 -44.76
N GLN A 48 25.06 -24.07 -43.93
CA GLN A 48 24.21 -24.27 -42.77
C GLN A 48 22.75 -24.09 -43.19
N TRP A 49 21.89 -25.06 -42.88
CA TRP A 49 20.45 -24.89 -43.03
C TRP A 49 19.75 -25.09 -41.69
N PHE A 50 18.62 -24.42 -41.52
CA PHE A 50 17.76 -24.58 -40.36
C PHE A 50 16.63 -25.54 -40.71
N ILE A 51 16.56 -26.66 -40.00
CA ILE A 51 15.47 -27.63 -40.17
C ILE A 51 14.27 -27.29 -39.28
N ALA A 52 14.46 -26.43 -38.29
CA ALA A 52 13.40 -25.76 -37.58
C ALA A 52 13.92 -24.46 -36.95
N LYS A 53 13.06 -23.45 -36.87
CA LYS A 53 13.45 -22.11 -36.43
C LYS A 53 12.32 -21.40 -35.69
N ALA A 54 12.68 -20.68 -34.63
CA ALA A 54 11.82 -19.71 -33.96
C ALA A 54 12.58 -18.39 -33.79
N GLY A 55 11.93 -17.27 -34.07
CA GLY A 55 12.50 -15.93 -33.87
C GLY A 55 13.51 -15.45 -34.92
N LEU A 56 13.76 -16.23 -35.99
CA LEU A 56 14.67 -15.84 -37.07
C LEU A 56 14.08 -16.14 -38.45
N ASP A 57 14.02 -15.14 -39.33
CA ASP A 57 13.49 -15.28 -40.69
C ASP A 57 14.60 -15.47 -41.74
N VAL A 58 15.42 -16.50 -41.54
CA VAL A 58 16.48 -16.91 -42.47
C VAL A 58 16.48 -18.44 -42.55
N ASP A 59 16.60 -19.01 -43.74
CA ASP A 59 16.58 -20.47 -43.94
C ASP A 59 17.97 -21.10 -44.04
N ILE A 60 18.94 -20.34 -44.56
CA ILE A 60 20.28 -20.82 -44.91
C ILE A 60 21.30 -19.76 -44.52
N THR A 61 22.45 -20.20 -44.04
CA THR A 61 23.59 -19.34 -43.71
C THR A 61 24.88 -19.90 -44.33
N SER A 62 25.81 -19.00 -44.63
CA SER A 62 27.19 -19.37 -45.00
C SER A 62 27.80 -20.25 -43.90
N LEU A 63 28.55 -21.28 -44.32
CA LEU A 63 29.27 -22.15 -43.40
C LEU A 63 30.45 -21.45 -42.71
N GLU A 64 30.96 -20.36 -43.29
CA GLU A 64 32.05 -19.57 -42.70
C GLU A 64 31.54 -18.70 -41.54
N ASP A 65 30.28 -18.26 -41.60
CA ASP A 65 29.67 -17.37 -40.61
C ASP A 65 28.87 -18.13 -39.53
N ALA A 66 28.73 -19.46 -39.69
CA ALA A 66 27.91 -20.33 -38.87
C ALA A 66 28.50 -20.65 -37.49
N PHE A 67 27.89 -20.13 -36.41
CA PHE A 67 28.22 -20.50 -35.03
C PHE A 67 28.11 -22.01 -34.78
N CYS A 68 27.07 -22.67 -35.31
CA CYS A 68 26.82 -24.09 -35.12
C CYS A 68 27.93 -24.98 -35.71
N ARG A 69 28.72 -24.48 -36.67
CA ARG A 69 29.89 -25.19 -37.18
C ARG A 69 30.92 -25.45 -36.08
N HIS A 70 31.08 -24.51 -35.15
CA HIS A 70 32.04 -24.63 -34.05
C HIS A 70 31.61 -25.69 -33.05
N VAL A 71 30.31 -25.74 -32.71
CA VAL A 71 29.72 -26.81 -31.89
C VAL A 71 29.98 -28.19 -32.52
N VAL A 72 29.73 -28.31 -33.82
CA VAL A 72 29.94 -29.56 -34.57
C VAL A 72 31.43 -29.94 -34.67
N ALA A 73 32.34 -28.96 -34.74
CA ALA A 73 33.78 -29.21 -34.79
C ALA A 73 34.36 -29.59 -33.42
N LEU A 74 33.82 -29.01 -32.35
CA LEU A 74 34.21 -29.29 -30.97
C LEU A 74 33.63 -30.63 -30.47
N GLY A 75 32.43 -31.00 -30.92
CA GLY A 75 31.71 -32.17 -30.41
C GLY A 75 31.19 -31.98 -28.98
N SER A 76 31.12 -30.74 -28.51
CA SER A 76 30.70 -30.36 -27.16
C SER A 76 29.89 -29.06 -27.20
N PRO A 77 29.15 -28.72 -26.12
CA PRO A 77 28.46 -27.45 -26.05
C PRO A 77 29.38 -26.24 -26.19
N LEU A 78 28.86 -25.16 -26.75
CA LEU A 78 29.51 -23.87 -26.86
C LEU A 78 28.56 -22.80 -26.32
N VAL A 79 29.02 -22.03 -25.33
CA VAL A 79 28.30 -20.87 -24.78
C VAL A 79 29.16 -19.63 -24.95
N ILE A 80 28.56 -18.58 -25.49
CA ILE A 80 29.15 -17.27 -25.75
C ILE A 80 28.19 -16.25 -25.16
N GLU A 81 28.59 -15.64 -24.04
CA GLU A 81 27.79 -14.64 -23.33
C GLU A 81 27.67 -13.33 -24.12
N ASP A 82 28.75 -12.94 -24.81
CA ASP A 82 28.78 -11.82 -25.74
C ASP A 82 29.74 -12.05 -26.93
N ALA A 83 29.17 -12.31 -28.10
CA ALA A 83 29.87 -12.56 -29.35
C ALA A 83 30.61 -11.33 -29.88
N SER A 84 30.22 -10.12 -29.48
CA SER A 84 30.94 -8.89 -29.86
C SER A 84 32.29 -8.76 -29.14
N LEU A 85 32.45 -9.47 -28.02
CA LEU A 85 33.69 -9.52 -27.24
C LEU A 85 34.51 -10.79 -27.54
N HIS A 86 33.90 -11.79 -28.19
CA HIS A 86 34.55 -13.07 -28.46
C HIS A 86 35.58 -12.96 -29.60
N PRO A 87 36.85 -13.35 -29.41
CA PRO A 87 37.92 -13.17 -30.41
C PRO A 87 37.60 -13.74 -31.79
N ASP A 88 36.94 -14.90 -31.83
CA ASP A 88 36.61 -15.61 -33.07
C ASP A 88 35.31 -15.13 -33.74
N PHE A 89 34.44 -14.40 -33.03
CA PHE A 89 33.10 -14.04 -33.52
C PHE A 89 32.84 -12.53 -33.60
N ARG A 90 33.67 -11.68 -33.01
CA ARG A 90 33.45 -10.21 -32.99
C ARG A 90 33.34 -9.57 -34.38
N ASP A 91 34.05 -10.14 -35.36
CA ASP A 91 34.09 -9.66 -36.75
C ASP A 91 33.13 -10.45 -37.66
N ASN A 92 32.34 -11.39 -37.08
CA ASN A 92 31.40 -12.22 -37.83
C ASN A 92 30.23 -11.35 -38.37
N PRO A 93 29.83 -11.50 -39.65
CA PRO A 93 28.72 -10.74 -40.24
C PRO A 93 27.42 -10.78 -39.43
N LEU A 94 27.09 -11.90 -38.80
CA LEU A 94 25.89 -12.07 -37.99
C LEU A 94 25.94 -11.35 -36.62
N VAL A 95 27.13 -10.92 -36.21
CA VAL A 95 27.40 -10.16 -34.98
C VAL A 95 27.44 -8.66 -35.28
N VAL A 96 28.03 -8.28 -36.42
CA VAL A 96 28.24 -6.87 -36.82
C VAL A 96 26.99 -6.28 -37.49
N ALA A 97 26.29 -7.07 -38.30
CA ALA A 97 25.07 -6.68 -39.00
C ALA A 97 23.83 -7.41 -38.43
N GLU A 98 22.63 -7.02 -38.87
CA GLU A 98 21.39 -7.71 -38.50
C GLU A 98 21.50 -9.23 -38.78
N PRO A 99 21.15 -10.11 -37.83
CA PRO A 99 20.33 -9.87 -36.63
C PRO A 99 21.06 -9.38 -35.37
N LYS A 100 22.37 -9.05 -35.45
CA LYS A 100 23.21 -8.57 -34.33
C LYS A 100 23.26 -9.54 -33.15
N ILE A 101 23.61 -10.79 -33.42
CA ILE A 101 23.75 -11.81 -32.37
C ILE A 101 24.80 -11.37 -31.34
N ARG A 102 24.40 -11.40 -30.07
CA ARG A 102 25.26 -11.14 -28.91
C ARG A 102 25.40 -12.40 -28.09
N PHE A 103 24.32 -13.10 -27.78
CA PHE A 103 24.40 -14.37 -27.08
C PHE A 103 24.31 -15.56 -28.04
N TYR A 104 25.08 -16.62 -27.77
CA TYR A 104 24.92 -17.92 -28.42
C TYR A 104 25.15 -19.05 -27.42
N ALA A 105 24.20 -19.98 -27.32
CA ALA A 105 24.42 -21.28 -26.70
C ALA A 105 24.00 -22.38 -27.67
N GLY A 106 24.90 -23.32 -27.97
CA GLY A 106 24.63 -24.41 -28.89
C GLY A 106 25.14 -25.74 -28.37
N VAL A 107 24.35 -26.80 -28.58
CA VAL A 107 24.66 -28.18 -28.20
C VAL A 107 24.67 -29.08 -29.43
N PRO A 108 25.54 -30.10 -29.49
CA PRO A 108 25.67 -30.93 -30.67
C PRO A 108 24.44 -31.80 -30.92
N LEU A 109 24.11 -32.00 -32.19
CA LEU A 109 23.04 -32.89 -32.65
C LEU A 109 23.65 -34.04 -33.44
N MET A 110 23.23 -35.26 -33.12
CA MET A 110 23.79 -36.51 -33.60
C MET A 110 22.83 -37.23 -34.56
N ALA A 111 23.36 -37.79 -35.65
CA ALA A 111 22.66 -38.76 -36.48
C ALA A 111 23.61 -39.87 -36.89
N GLY A 112 23.21 -41.13 -36.67
CA GLY A 112 24.00 -42.30 -37.08
C GLY A 112 25.41 -42.38 -36.46
N GLY A 113 25.56 -41.90 -35.22
CA GLY A 113 26.84 -41.90 -34.50
C GLY A 113 27.81 -40.80 -34.93
N ARG A 114 27.34 -39.75 -35.60
CA ARG A 114 28.13 -38.56 -35.97
C ARG A 114 27.38 -37.28 -35.63
N GLU A 115 28.12 -36.24 -35.27
CA GLU A 115 27.61 -34.88 -35.15
C GLU A 115 27.18 -34.44 -36.55
N VAL A 116 25.96 -33.96 -36.71
CA VAL A 116 25.45 -33.45 -37.99
C VAL A 116 24.96 -32.03 -37.89
N GLY A 117 24.77 -31.49 -36.68
CA GLY A 117 24.17 -30.19 -36.47
C GLY A 117 24.28 -29.70 -35.04
N ALA A 118 23.48 -28.69 -34.71
CA ALA A 118 23.33 -28.18 -33.35
C ALA A 118 21.90 -27.74 -33.07
N VAL A 119 21.49 -27.84 -31.80
CA VAL A 119 20.35 -27.10 -31.26
C VAL A 119 20.91 -25.88 -30.55
N CYS A 120 20.39 -24.69 -30.84
CA CYS A 120 20.94 -23.46 -30.27
C CYS A 120 19.89 -22.45 -29.86
N LEU A 121 20.25 -21.67 -28.84
CA LEU A 121 19.56 -20.48 -28.34
C LEU A 121 20.41 -19.26 -28.70
N LEU A 122 19.77 -18.19 -29.17
CA LEU A 122 20.44 -16.94 -29.53
C LEU A 122 19.69 -15.74 -28.97
N ASP A 123 20.43 -14.68 -28.73
CA ASP A 123 19.89 -13.38 -28.30
C ASP A 123 20.64 -12.25 -29.02
N ASN A 124 19.95 -11.13 -29.24
CA ASN A 124 20.54 -9.90 -29.75
C ASN A 124 21.09 -8.99 -28.62
N GLN A 125 20.93 -9.40 -27.37
CA GLN A 125 21.60 -8.82 -26.19
C GLN A 125 22.56 -9.82 -25.55
N PRO A 126 23.62 -9.35 -24.85
CA PRO A 126 24.43 -10.22 -24.02
C PRO A 126 23.55 -10.92 -22.97
N ASN A 127 23.75 -12.21 -22.78
CA ASN A 127 22.93 -13.02 -21.88
C ASN A 127 23.78 -14.12 -21.24
N THR A 128 23.24 -14.82 -20.26
CA THR A 128 23.91 -15.94 -19.59
C THR A 128 22.97 -17.14 -19.59
N LEU A 129 23.53 -18.33 -19.79
CA LEU A 129 22.78 -19.57 -19.62
C LEU A 129 23.31 -20.30 -18.39
N SER A 130 22.43 -20.59 -17.44
CA SER A 130 22.86 -21.26 -16.22
C SER A 130 23.43 -22.65 -16.57
N PRO A 131 24.37 -23.20 -15.78
CA PRO A 131 24.86 -24.56 -16.01
C PRO A 131 23.73 -25.62 -16.01
N LYS A 132 22.63 -25.37 -15.28
CA LYS A 132 21.45 -26.25 -15.27
C LYS A 132 20.70 -26.18 -16.60
N ASP A 133 20.48 -24.98 -17.12
CA ASP A 133 19.80 -24.77 -18.39
C ASP A 133 20.65 -25.28 -19.57
N LEU A 134 21.98 -25.15 -19.51
CA LEU A 134 22.87 -25.74 -20.52
C LEU A 134 22.75 -27.27 -20.55
N ARG A 135 22.77 -27.94 -19.39
CA ARG A 135 22.53 -29.39 -19.30
C ARG A 135 21.16 -29.79 -19.83
N PHE A 136 20.15 -28.95 -19.59
CA PHE A 136 18.82 -29.18 -20.14
C PHE A 136 18.79 -29.02 -21.66
N LEU A 137 19.45 -28.00 -22.20
CA LEU A 137 19.58 -27.81 -23.65
C LEU A 137 20.31 -29.00 -24.29
N GLU A 138 21.37 -29.52 -23.66
CA GLU A 138 22.08 -30.73 -24.11
C GLU A 138 21.15 -31.94 -24.18
N SER A 139 20.32 -32.13 -23.15
CA SER A 139 19.34 -33.22 -23.09
C SER A 139 18.31 -33.12 -24.21
N LEU A 140 17.88 -31.90 -24.52
CA LEU A 140 16.99 -31.60 -25.63
C LEU A 140 17.67 -31.84 -26.98
N GLY A 141 18.97 -31.55 -27.09
CA GLY A 141 19.83 -31.91 -28.23
C GLY A 141 19.86 -33.42 -28.49
N TYR A 142 20.04 -34.24 -27.46
CA TYR A 142 19.96 -35.71 -27.57
C TYR A 142 18.56 -36.19 -27.98
N PHE A 143 17.52 -35.62 -27.39
CA PHE A 143 16.13 -35.96 -27.72
C PHE A 143 15.80 -35.70 -29.20
N ILE A 144 16.24 -34.55 -29.72
CA ILE A 144 16.06 -34.19 -31.14
C ILE A 144 16.94 -35.08 -32.04
N SER A 145 18.15 -35.42 -31.61
CA SER A 145 19.02 -36.38 -32.30
C SER A 145 18.33 -37.74 -32.48
N ASP A 146 17.62 -38.19 -31.45
CA ASP A 146 16.87 -39.45 -31.48
C ASP A 146 15.64 -39.38 -32.40
N TYR A 147 14.90 -38.26 -32.35
CA TYR A 147 13.80 -38.00 -33.29
C TYR A 147 14.24 -38.11 -34.75
N ILE A 148 15.40 -37.54 -35.06
CA ILE A 148 15.97 -37.57 -36.41
C ILE A 148 16.35 -38.99 -36.82
N ARG A 149 16.88 -39.80 -35.89
CA ARG A 149 17.15 -41.22 -36.12
C ARG A 149 15.87 -42.01 -36.41
N LEU A 150 14.83 -41.81 -35.61
CA LEU A 150 13.55 -42.53 -35.69
C LEU A 150 12.79 -42.25 -37.01
N ASN A 151 12.84 -41.02 -37.52
CA ASN A 151 12.23 -40.67 -38.81
C ASN A 151 13.01 -41.16 -40.04
N GLY A 152 14.27 -41.60 -39.85
CA GLY A 152 15.14 -42.06 -40.92
C GLY A 152 15.14 -43.58 -41.18
N GLU A 153 14.72 -44.41 -40.21
CA GLU A 153 14.72 -45.88 -40.35
C GLU A 153 13.31 -46.50 -40.32
N PRO A 154 12.95 -47.36 -41.30
CA PRO A 154 11.75 -48.19 -41.17
C PRO A 154 12.00 -49.27 -40.09
N GLY A 155 11.42 -49.09 -38.91
CA GLY A 155 11.23 -50.17 -37.92
C GLY A 155 12.18 -50.22 -36.72
N ALA A 156 12.95 -49.18 -36.41
CA ALA A 156 13.83 -49.17 -35.23
C ALA A 156 13.20 -48.44 -34.04
N GLY A 157 12.47 -49.16 -33.18
CA GLY A 157 12.14 -48.68 -31.83
C GLY A 157 13.41 -48.61 -30.96
N LEU A 158 13.53 -47.55 -30.15
CA LEU A 158 14.57 -47.43 -29.11
C LEU A 158 14.66 -48.70 -28.24
N ARG A 159 15.89 -49.19 -28.00
CA ARG A 159 16.15 -50.14 -26.91
C ARG A 159 16.20 -49.37 -25.58
N SER A 160 15.45 -49.81 -24.57
CA SER A 160 15.30 -49.15 -23.26
C SER A 160 16.59 -48.85 -22.49
N ALA A 161 17.73 -49.43 -22.86
CA ALA A 161 19.00 -49.29 -22.14
C ALA A 161 19.77 -48.00 -22.51
N ASP A 162 19.70 -47.53 -23.77
CA ASP A 162 20.49 -46.37 -24.23
C ASP A 162 19.85 -45.03 -23.79
N PHE A 163 18.53 -45.02 -23.62
CA PHE A 163 17.75 -43.87 -23.16
C PHE A 163 17.92 -43.63 -21.64
N ALA A 164 17.96 -44.71 -20.85
CA ALA A 164 18.16 -44.64 -19.39
C ALA A 164 19.52 -44.04 -19.01
N MET A 165 20.58 -44.35 -19.77
CA MET A 165 21.95 -43.89 -19.50
C MET A 165 22.19 -42.41 -19.86
N MET A 166 21.45 -41.85 -20.83
CA MET A 166 21.59 -40.45 -21.26
C MET A 166 20.84 -39.46 -20.33
N ILE A 167 19.78 -39.92 -19.67
CA ILE A 167 18.83 -39.11 -18.89
C ILE A 167 19.27 -38.88 -17.43
N GLU A 168 20.14 -39.73 -16.87
CA GLU A 168 20.71 -39.53 -15.53
C GLU A 168 21.66 -38.32 -15.42
N SER A 169 22.07 -37.73 -16.54
CA SER A 169 23.03 -36.60 -16.60
C SER A 169 22.40 -35.21 -16.57
N ALA A 170 21.07 -35.12 -16.69
CA ALA A 170 20.32 -33.88 -16.81
C ALA A 170 19.73 -33.47 -15.45
N ASP A 171 19.97 -32.23 -14.98
CA ASP A 171 19.42 -31.70 -13.72
C ASP A 171 17.92 -31.35 -13.81
N VAL A 172 17.13 -32.24 -14.41
CA VAL A 172 15.71 -32.05 -14.73
C VAL A 172 14.94 -33.36 -14.59
N GLY A 173 13.68 -33.27 -14.17
CA GLY A 173 12.82 -34.44 -14.06
C GLY A 173 12.35 -34.88 -15.44
N VAL A 174 12.66 -36.10 -15.85
CA VAL A 174 12.21 -36.66 -17.13
C VAL A 174 11.26 -37.79 -16.86
N TRP A 175 10.18 -37.83 -17.62
CA TRP A 175 9.25 -38.94 -17.61
C TRP A 175 8.80 -39.32 -19.01
N ASP A 176 8.65 -40.62 -19.21
CA ASP A 176 8.33 -41.22 -20.50
C ASP A 176 7.15 -42.16 -20.33
N TRP A 177 6.10 -41.91 -21.10
CA TRP A 177 4.81 -42.57 -21.01
C TRP A 177 4.52 -43.36 -22.27
N GLU A 178 4.51 -44.68 -22.14
CA GLU A 178 3.91 -45.59 -23.10
C GLU A 178 2.39 -45.60 -22.92
N ILE A 179 1.69 -45.01 -23.88
CA ILE A 179 0.28 -44.63 -23.77
C ILE A 179 -0.63 -45.86 -23.77
N VAL A 180 -0.38 -46.82 -24.66
CA VAL A 180 -1.25 -47.99 -24.85
C VAL A 180 -1.26 -48.88 -23.62
N ASN A 181 -0.07 -49.12 -23.06
CA ASN A 181 0.10 -49.97 -21.88
C ASN A 181 -0.04 -49.21 -20.57
N ASP A 182 -0.25 -47.89 -20.62
CA ASP A 182 -0.22 -46.97 -19.49
C ASP A 182 0.99 -47.22 -18.57
N TYR A 183 2.18 -47.19 -19.16
CA TYR A 183 3.44 -47.49 -18.49
C TYR A 183 4.37 -46.27 -18.55
N ASN A 184 4.74 -45.76 -17.39
CA ASN A 184 5.52 -44.54 -17.18
C ASN A 184 6.86 -44.91 -16.55
N VAL A 185 7.92 -44.30 -17.06
CA VAL A 185 9.28 -44.38 -16.51
C VAL A 185 9.70 -42.99 -16.12
N PHE A 186 10.24 -42.84 -14.91
CA PHE A 186 10.71 -41.57 -14.35
C PHE A 186 12.20 -41.68 -14.07
N ASN A 187 12.94 -40.59 -14.28
CA ASN A 187 14.34 -40.52 -13.84
C ASN A 187 14.44 -40.15 -12.35
N GLN A 188 15.66 -40.26 -11.82
CA GLN A 188 15.94 -39.94 -10.41
C GLN A 188 15.59 -38.50 -10.06
N HIS A 189 15.94 -37.53 -10.90
CA HIS A 189 15.68 -36.11 -10.67
C HIS A 189 14.19 -35.76 -10.58
N TRP A 190 13.32 -36.44 -11.32
CA TRP A 190 11.87 -36.27 -11.19
C TRP A 190 11.40 -36.71 -9.80
N CYS A 191 11.96 -37.80 -9.29
CA CYS A 191 11.66 -38.29 -7.95
C CYS A 191 12.19 -37.31 -6.89
N GLU A 192 13.42 -36.82 -7.04
CA GLU A 192 14.05 -35.84 -6.14
C GLU A 192 13.25 -34.53 -6.06
N LEU A 193 12.74 -34.03 -7.20
CA LEU A 193 11.88 -32.84 -7.28
C LEU A 193 10.65 -32.96 -6.37
N LEU A 194 10.11 -34.18 -6.22
CA LEU A 194 8.94 -34.46 -5.40
C LEU A 194 9.29 -35.07 -4.04
N GLY A 195 10.58 -35.21 -3.72
CA GLY A 195 11.06 -35.84 -2.49
C GLY A 195 10.73 -37.32 -2.38
N LEU A 196 10.51 -37.99 -3.52
CA LEU A 196 10.18 -39.40 -3.62
C LEU A 196 11.46 -40.23 -3.88
N ARG A 197 11.40 -41.51 -3.54
CA ARG A 197 12.40 -42.49 -3.95
C ARG A 197 11.93 -43.26 -5.18
N LEU A 198 12.87 -43.73 -5.99
CA LEU A 198 12.56 -44.43 -7.25
C LEU A 198 11.71 -45.70 -7.04
N ASP A 199 11.86 -46.37 -5.90
CA ASP A 199 11.11 -47.57 -5.51
C ASP A 199 9.68 -47.28 -5.03
N GLU A 200 9.34 -46.01 -4.77
CA GLU A 200 8.01 -45.55 -4.36
C GLU A 200 7.12 -45.15 -5.55
N VAL A 201 7.70 -45.05 -6.74
CA VAL A 201 7.03 -44.56 -7.95
C VAL A 201 6.37 -45.71 -8.72
N GLU A 202 5.04 -45.65 -8.89
CA GLU A 202 4.33 -46.61 -9.75
C GLU A 202 4.40 -46.17 -11.22
N SER A 203 4.56 -47.13 -12.14
CA SER A 203 4.58 -46.87 -13.59
C SER A 203 3.20 -46.52 -14.18
N ARG A 204 2.09 -46.63 -13.43
CA ARG A 204 0.76 -46.30 -13.97
C ARG A 204 0.52 -44.80 -13.96
N SER A 205 -0.08 -44.22 -15.00
CA SER A 205 -0.26 -42.74 -15.05
C SER A 205 -1.14 -42.21 -13.92
N ARG A 206 -2.03 -43.05 -13.39
CA ARG A 206 -2.85 -42.75 -12.20
C ARG A 206 -2.02 -42.24 -11.02
N PHE A 207 -0.79 -42.74 -10.85
CA PHE A 207 0.06 -42.43 -9.71
C PHE A 207 0.50 -40.97 -9.77
N TRP A 208 1.19 -40.57 -10.82
CA TRP A 208 1.67 -39.19 -10.93
C TRP A 208 0.49 -38.21 -11.07
N LYS A 209 -0.62 -38.62 -11.70
CA LYS A 209 -1.86 -37.81 -11.75
C LYS A 209 -2.47 -37.57 -10.38
N SER A 210 -2.35 -38.53 -9.44
CA SER A 210 -2.83 -38.35 -8.06
C SER A 210 -2.00 -37.36 -7.25
N LEU A 211 -0.78 -37.04 -7.70
CA LEU A 211 0.07 -36.01 -7.10
C LEU A 211 -0.30 -34.61 -7.60
N VAL A 212 -1.11 -34.46 -8.65
CA VAL A 212 -1.47 -33.16 -9.20
C VAL A 212 -2.53 -32.49 -8.32
N HIS A 213 -2.40 -31.18 -8.13
CA HIS A 213 -3.41 -30.41 -7.39
C HIS A 213 -4.78 -30.49 -8.09
N ASP A 214 -5.86 -30.63 -7.32
CA ASP A 214 -7.22 -30.84 -7.85
C ASP A 214 -7.64 -29.74 -8.84
N GLU A 215 -7.37 -28.47 -8.50
CA GLU A 215 -7.64 -27.31 -9.37
C GLU A 215 -6.90 -27.35 -10.72
N ASP A 216 -5.73 -27.97 -10.79
CA ASP A 216 -4.89 -27.98 -12.00
C ASP A 216 -5.22 -29.19 -12.90
N THR A 217 -5.86 -30.22 -12.36
CA THR A 217 -6.12 -31.51 -13.04
C THR A 217 -6.91 -31.35 -14.34
N ALA A 218 -7.96 -30.52 -14.34
CA ALA A 218 -8.79 -30.31 -15.53
C ALA A 218 -8.03 -29.60 -16.66
N ARG A 219 -7.21 -28.60 -16.31
CA ARG A 219 -6.35 -27.89 -17.27
C ARG A 219 -5.28 -28.83 -17.82
N LEU A 220 -4.58 -29.54 -16.95
CA LEU A 220 -3.50 -30.44 -17.33
C LEU A 220 -3.96 -31.55 -18.30
N ASN A 221 -5.11 -32.18 -18.04
CA ASN A 221 -5.66 -33.19 -18.94
C ASN A 221 -6.02 -32.62 -20.33
N ARG A 222 -6.48 -31.37 -20.39
CA ARG A 222 -6.76 -30.69 -21.65
C ARG A 222 -5.47 -30.44 -22.44
N GLU A 223 -4.44 -29.90 -21.79
CA GLU A 223 -3.15 -29.64 -22.44
C GLU A 223 -2.47 -30.93 -22.91
N ILE A 224 -2.57 -32.03 -22.17
CA ILE A 224 -2.06 -33.34 -22.62
C ILE A 224 -2.86 -33.88 -23.81
N SER A 225 -4.16 -33.62 -23.89
CA SER A 225 -4.99 -34.15 -24.99
C SER A 225 -4.62 -33.57 -26.36
N ALA A 226 -4.06 -32.35 -26.41
CA ALA A 226 -3.70 -31.71 -27.67
C ALA A 226 -2.57 -32.45 -28.42
N PRO A 227 -1.40 -32.74 -27.81
CA PRO A 227 -0.34 -33.57 -28.41
C PRO A 227 -0.78 -35.00 -28.78
N LEU A 228 -1.81 -35.53 -28.12
CA LEU A 228 -2.34 -36.86 -28.41
C LEU A 228 -3.32 -36.87 -29.60
N ALA A 229 -3.96 -35.74 -29.89
CA ALA A 229 -4.93 -35.61 -30.96
C ALA A 229 -4.31 -35.10 -32.27
N GLU A 230 -3.28 -34.27 -32.18
CA GLU A 230 -2.66 -33.60 -33.32
C GLU A 230 -1.17 -33.98 -33.43
N GLU A 231 -0.81 -34.59 -34.56
CA GLU A 231 0.57 -34.99 -34.83
C GLU A 231 1.49 -33.75 -34.90
N GLY A 232 2.58 -33.79 -34.14
CA GLY A 232 3.52 -32.67 -34.05
C GLY A 232 3.11 -31.53 -33.10
N SER A 233 2.03 -31.68 -32.34
CA SER A 233 1.73 -30.77 -31.22
C SER A 233 2.62 -31.09 -30.01
N VAL A 234 2.88 -30.07 -29.19
CA VAL A 234 3.78 -30.13 -28.04
C VAL A 234 3.04 -29.75 -26.77
N LEU A 235 3.34 -30.44 -25.68
CA LEU A 235 2.89 -30.12 -24.34
C LEU A 235 3.77 -29.00 -23.80
N ASN A 236 3.15 -27.95 -23.29
CA ASN A 236 3.81 -26.94 -22.47
C ASN A 236 2.80 -26.46 -21.41
N VAL A 237 3.03 -26.82 -20.15
CA VAL A 237 2.04 -26.57 -19.09
C VAL A 237 2.71 -26.41 -17.73
N GLU A 238 2.21 -25.44 -16.96
CA GLU A 238 2.58 -25.22 -15.55
C GLU A 238 1.48 -25.74 -14.63
N TYR A 239 1.84 -26.44 -13.56
CA TYR A 239 0.88 -26.99 -12.58
C TYR A 239 1.56 -27.34 -11.26
N ARG A 240 0.77 -27.60 -10.22
CA ARG A 240 1.27 -28.01 -8.89
C ARG A 240 1.27 -29.52 -8.74
N MET A 241 2.35 -30.05 -8.18
CA MET A 241 2.49 -31.44 -7.76
C MET A 241 2.77 -31.53 -6.26
N ARG A 242 2.25 -32.56 -5.60
CA ARG A 242 2.40 -32.77 -4.16
C ARG A 242 3.74 -33.42 -3.86
N HIS A 243 4.54 -32.75 -3.04
CA HIS A 243 5.80 -33.28 -2.50
C HIS A 243 5.52 -34.35 -1.45
N ALA A 244 6.46 -35.28 -1.22
CA ALA A 244 6.36 -36.34 -0.20
C ALA A 244 6.16 -35.79 1.23
N GLN A 245 6.64 -34.58 1.49
CA GLN A 245 6.44 -33.86 2.77
C GLN A 245 5.09 -33.13 2.87
N GLY A 246 4.26 -33.21 1.83
CA GLY A 246 2.89 -32.69 1.83
C GLY A 246 2.69 -31.28 1.27
N HIS A 247 3.77 -30.50 1.06
CA HIS A 247 3.70 -29.19 0.41
C HIS A 247 3.58 -29.30 -1.12
N TRP A 248 3.25 -28.18 -1.78
CA TRP A 248 3.10 -28.12 -3.23
C TRP A 248 4.36 -27.60 -3.91
N VAL A 249 4.78 -28.27 -4.98
CA VAL A 249 5.87 -27.86 -5.87
C VAL A 249 5.23 -27.41 -7.19
N TRP A 250 5.53 -26.19 -7.61
CA TRP A 250 5.15 -25.73 -8.93
C TRP A 250 6.11 -26.28 -9.96
N VAL A 251 5.58 -26.93 -10.99
CA VAL A 251 6.37 -27.49 -12.08
C VAL A 251 5.96 -26.92 -13.43
N SER A 252 6.93 -26.78 -14.33
CA SER A 252 6.69 -26.55 -15.76
C SER A 252 7.13 -27.79 -16.53
N THR A 253 6.21 -28.37 -17.29
CA THR A 253 6.45 -29.58 -18.09
C THR A 253 6.32 -29.27 -19.56
N CYS A 254 7.37 -29.60 -20.31
CA CYS A 254 7.37 -29.60 -21.77
C CYS A 254 7.53 -31.04 -22.30
N GLY A 255 6.80 -31.42 -23.34
CA GLY A 255 6.90 -32.77 -23.89
C GLY A 255 6.24 -32.94 -25.25
N ARG A 256 6.38 -34.11 -25.86
CA ARG A 256 5.68 -34.43 -27.11
C ARG A 256 5.51 -35.93 -27.30
N VAL A 257 4.64 -36.29 -28.23
CA VAL A 257 4.56 -37.66 -28.73
C VAL A 257 5.80 -37.96 -29.58
N VAL A 258 6.48 -39.07 -29.27
CA VAL A 258 7.74 -39.49 -29.88
C VAL A 258 7.60 -40.71 -30.78
N ALA A 259 6.50 -41.45 -30.66
CA ALA A 259 6.21 -42.60 -31.50
C ALA A 259 4.69 -42.72 -31.72
N ASN A 260 4.31 -43.05 -32.95
CA ASN A 260 2.93 -43.30 -33.37
C ASN A 260 2.83 -44.69 -34.02
N ASP A 261 1.63 -45.27 -34.04
CA ASP A 261 1.36 -46.51 -34.77
C ASP A 261 1.22 -46.26 -36.28
N SER A 262 1.06 -47.33 -37.06
CA SER A 262 0.89 -47.24 -38.51
C SER A 262 -0.35 -46.47 -38.97
N ASN A 263 -1.29 -46.18 -38.07
CA ASN A 263 -2.51 -45.42 -38.31
C ASN A 263 -2.43 -43.99 -37.73
N GLY A 264 -1.24 -43.55 -37.30
CA GLY A 264 -1.00 -42.23 -36.73
C GLY A 264 -1.42 -42.08 -35.25
N ARG A 265 -1.82 -43.15 -34.55
CA ARG A 265 -2.23 -43.06 -33.14
C ARG A 265 -1.00 -42.95 -32.24
N PRO A 266 -1.02 -42.09 -31.20
CA PRO A 266 0.13 -41.88 -30.34
C PRO A 266 0.42 -43.14 -29.49
N LEU A 267 1.67 -43.62 -29.52
CA LEU A 267 2.13 -44.78 -28.75
C LEU A 267 2.95 -44.37 -27.53
N ARG A 268 3.74 -43.30 -27.63
CA ARG A 268 4.69 -42.92 -26.59
C ARG A 268 4.86 -41.41 -26.52
N MET A 269 4.89 -40.86 -25.31
CA MET A 269 5.10 -39.44 -25.03
C MET A 269 6.27 -39.28 -24.07
N THR A 270 7.19 -38.38 -24.39
CA THR A 270 8.32 -38.05 -23.51
C THR A 270 8.19 -36.60 -23.07
N CYS A 271 8.40 -36.37 -21.79
CA CYS A 271 8.24 -35.08 -21.14
C CYS A 271 9.44 -34.78 -20.24
N VAL A 272 9.74 -33.49 -20.11
CA VAL A 272 10.70 -32.96 -19.16
C VAL A 272 10.02 -31.92 -18.28
N THR A 273 10.37 -31.94 -17.01
CA THR A 273 9.72 -31.22 -15.92
C THR A 273 10.79 -30.50 -15.11
N ARG A 274 10.56 -29.19 -14.88
CA ARG A 274 11.41 -28.34 -14.02
C ARG A 274 10.62 -27.80 -12.83
N ASP A 275 11.29 -27.59 -11.71
CA ASP A 275 10.74 -26.84 -10.57
C ASP A 275 10.77 -25.33 -10.87
N ILE A 276 9.62 -24.67 -10.72
CA ILE A 276 9.46 -23.21 -10.86
C ILE A 276 8.94 -22.55 -9.59
N SER A 277 9.01 -23.24 -8.44
CA SER A 277 8.44 -22.79 -7.17
C SER A 277 9.07 -21.49 -6.67
N GLU A 278 10.36 -21.27 -6.87
CA GLU A 278 11.01 -19.99 -6.52
C GLU A 278 10.50 -18.83 -7.37
N ARG A 279 10.38 -19.04 -8.69
CA ARG A 279 9.84 -18.03 -9.62
C ARG A 279 8.39 -17.68 -9.25
N LYS A 280 7.53 -18.67 -9.02
CA LYS A 280 6.14 -18.43 -8.60
C LYS A 280 6.03 -17.70 -7.25
N ARG A 281 6.91 -18.01 -6.30
CA ARG A 281 6.99 -17.27 -5.02
C ARG A 281 7.47 -15.83 -5.22
N ALA A 282 8.38 -15.56 -6.17
CA ALA A 282 8.81 -14.21 -6.49
C ALA A 282 7.68 -13.40 -7.15
N GLU A 283 7.00 -13.98 -8.16
CA GLU A 283 5.84 -13.36 -8.84
C GLU A 283 4.74 -12.97 -7.82
N LEU A 284 4.40 -13.88 -6.89
CA LEU A 284 3.39 -13.61 -5.86
C LEU A 284 3.83 -12.50 -4.89
N ARG A 285 5.11 -12.47 -4.49
CA ARG A 285 5.65 -11.41 -3.61
C ARG A 285 5.60 -10.05 -4.29
N GLU A 286 5.98 -9.97 -5.56
CA GLU A 286 5.90 -8.73 -6.34
C GLU A 286 4.45 -8.26 -6.47
N GLN A 287 3.53 -9.17 -6.78
CA GLN A 287 2.10 -8.86 -6.85
C GLN A 287 1.57 -8.33 -5.52
N LYS A 288 1.89 -8.98 -4.40
CA LYS A 288 1.52 -8.51 -3.05
C LYS A 288 2.11 -7.13 -2.75
N GLN A 289 3.35 -6.88 -3.15
CA GLN A 289 4.03 -5.59 -2.93
C GLN A 289 3.36 -4.46 -3.72
N VAL A 290 2.95 -4.70 -4.97
CA VAL A 290 2.16 -3.73 -5.75
C VAL A 290 0.81 -3.46 -5.07
N GLN A 291 0.10 -4.50 -4.62
CA GLN A 291 -1.18 -4.33 -3.92
C GLN A 291 -1.03 -3.48 -2.64
N LEU A 292 0.05 -3.69 -1.88
CA LEU A 292 0.33 -2.88 -0.69
C LEU A 292 0.60 -1.40 -1.03
N LEU A 293 1.35 -1.12 -2.11
CA LEU A 293 1.61 0.24 -2.55
C LEU A 293 0.32 0.96 -2.98
N ASP A 294 -0.54 0.28 -3.74
CA ASP A 294 -1.84 0.81 -4.14
C ASP A 294 -2.73 1.09 -2.92
N PHE A 295 -2.72 0.18 -1.94
CA PHE A 295 -3.41 0.36 -0.67
C PHE A 295 -2.89 1.59 0.09
N MET A 296 -1.56 1.74 0.21
CA MET A 296 -0.94 2.89 0.88
C MET A 296 -1.32 4.22 0.22
N ASN A 297 -1.30 4.29 -1.11
CA ASN A 297 -1.73 5.48 -1.85
C ASN A 297 -3.21 5.81 -1.60
N ARG A 298 -4.07 4.79 -1.59
CA ARG A 298 -5.50 4.96 -1.29
C ARG A 298 -5.71 5.43 0.15
N ALA A 299 -5.02 4.82 1.11
CA ALA A 299 -5.07 5.22 2.51
C ALA A 299 -4.66 6.68 2.67
N GLN A 300 -3.52 7.10 2.14
CA GLN A 300 -3.10 8.51 2.17
C GLN A 300 -4.16 9.45 1.57
N SER A 301 -4.76 9.08 0.45
CA SER A 301 -5.83 9.88 -0.16
C SER A 301 -7.05 10.03 0.76
N VAL A 302 -7.52 8.93 1.37
CA VAL A 302 -8.62 8.97 2.34
C VAL A 302 -8.27 9.89 3.52
N PHE A 303 -7.06 9.76 4.08
CA PHE A 303 -6.59 10.58 5.19
C PHE A 303 -6.42 12.07 4.85
N LEU A 304 -6.12 12.43 3.60
CA LEU A 304 -6.01 13.82 3.16
C LEU A 304 -7.36 14.51 2.99
N HIS A 305 -8.40 13.75 2.59
CA HIS A 305 -9.75 14.29 2.40
C HIS A 305 -10.55 14.29 3.71
N GLU A 306 -10.37 13.26 4.52
CA GLU A 306 -11.05 13.11 5.81
C GLU A 306 -10.29 13.83 6.92
N LYS A 307 -10.98 14.68 7.69
CA LYS A 307 -10.39 15.34 8.86
C LYS A 307 -10.39 14.47 10.12
N ASN A 308 -10.80 13.21 10.00
CA ASN A 308 -11.03 12.31 11.13
C ASN A 308 -10.28 10.99 10.95
N ILE A 309 -9.18 10.84 11.69
CA ILE A 309 -8.31 9.64 11.73
C ILE A 309 -9.14 8.37 11.87
N ARG A 310 -10.13 8.40 12.76
CA ARG A 310 -10.93 7.23 13.06
C ARG A 310 -11.71 6.75 11.83
N HIS A 311 -12.39 7.69 11.17
CA HIS A 311 -13.16 7.37 9.98
C HIS A 311 -12.25 6.89 8.84
N SER A 312 -11.08 7.51 8.69
CA SER A 312 -10.06 7.08 7.72
C SER A 312 -9.58 5.66 7.99
N CYS A 313 -9.29 5.31 9.25
CA CYS A 313 -8.92 3.96 9.65
C CYS A 313 -10.04 2.95 9.37
N GLU A 314 -11.30 3.30 9.66
CA GLU A 314 -12.47 2.44 9.39
C GLU A 314 -12.61 2.10 7.90
N LEU A 315 -12.40 3.07 7.01
CA LEU A 315 -12.56 2.89 5.56
C LEU A 315 -11.53 1.95 4.93
N ILE A 316 -10.32 1.90 5.49
CA ILE A 316 -9.22 1.08 4.95
C ILE A 316 -9.09 -0.28 5.63
N PHE A 317 -9.89 -0.53 6.66
CA PHE A 317 -9.64 -1.61 7.61
C PHE A 317 -9.85 -3.01 7.04
N ASP A 318 -10.93 -3.22 6.29
CA ASP A 318 -11.24 -4.54 5.71
C ASP A 318 -10.21 -4.96 4.65
N GLU A 319 -9.71 -3.99 3.88
CA GLU A 319 -8.66 -4.23 2.88
C GLU A 319 -7.32 -4.57 3.55
N LEU A 320 -6.98 -3.90 4.66
CA LEU A 320 -5.82 -4.25 5.49
C LEU A 320 -5.90 -5.70 5.98
N LEU A 321 -7.06 -6.14 6.48
CA LEU A 321 -7.26 -7.52 6.95
C LEU A 321 -7.09 -8.53 5.81
N SER A 322 -7.61 -8.22 4.62
CA SER A 322 -7.45 -9.05 3.43
C SER A 322 -5.98 -9.18 3.02
N LEU A 323 -5.25 -8.05 2.95
CA LEU A 323 -3.81 -8.04 2.62
C LEU A 323 -2.96 -8.79 3.64
N ALA A 324 -3.32 -8.69 4.92
CA ALA A 324 -2.65 -9.39 6.01
C ALA A 324 -3.15 -10.83 6.20
N GLU A 325 -4.09 -11.31 5.38
CA GLU A 325 -4.74 -12.62 5.47
C GLU A 325 -5.27 -12.93 6.88
N SER A 326 -5.75 -11.90 7.57
CA SER A 326 -6.10 -11.95 8.99
C SER A 326 -7.61 -11.86 9.18
N GLN A 327 -8.17 -12.69 10.04
CA GLN A 327 -9.63 -12.69 10.29
C GLN A 327 -10.08 -11.49 11.14
N PHE A 328 -9.23 -11.05 12.06
CA PHE A 328 -9.54 -9.95 12.97
C PHE A 328 -8.36 -9.01 13.10
N GLY A 329 -8.64 -7.78 13.50
CA GLY A 329 -7.59 -6.86 13.89
C GLY A 329 -8.10 -5.64 14.65
N LEU A 330 -7.17 -4.72 14.88
CA LEU A 330 -7.42 -3.39 15.41
C LEU A 330 -6.36 -2.40 14.92
N ILE A 331 -6.72 -1.13 14.84
CA ILE A 331 -5.77 -0.01 14.72
C ILE A 331 -5.99 0.88 15.93
N GLY A 332 -4.92 1.15 16.68
CA GLY A 332 -4.97 2.00 17.86
C GLY A 332 -3.88 3.06 17.86
N GLN A 333 -4.17 4.20 18.48
CA GLN A 333 -3.23 5.29 18.72
C GLN A 333 -2.92 5.39 20.22
N VAL A 334 -1.65 5.56 20.55
CA VAL A 334 -1.21 5.77 21.93
C VAL A 334 -1.55 7.20 22.33
N VAL A 335 -2.26 7.34 23.45
CA VAL A 335 -2.67 8.63 24.03
C VAL A 335 -2.19 8.69 25.48
N MET A 336 -1.56 9.80 25.86
CA MET A 336 -1.19 10.10 27.24
C MET A 336 -2.40 10.65 27.99
N GLN A 337 -2.76 10.03 29.11
CA GLN A 337 -3.81 10.54 30.00
C GLN A 337 -3.29 11.69 30.85
N GLU A 338 -4.20 12.45 31.48
CA GLU A 338 -3.85 13.52 32.42
C GLU A 338 -3.02 13.03 33.61
N THR A 339 -3.15 11.75 33.97
CA THR A 339 -2.36 11.07 35.02
C THR A 339 -0.91 10.77 34.61
N GLY A 340 -0.57 10.93 33.33
CA GLY A 340 0.73 10.58 32.75
C GLY A 340 0.85 9.13 32.28
N GLU A 341 -0.18 8.30 32.45
CA GLU A 341 -0.21 6.91 31.97
C GLU A 341 -0.55 6.84 30.48
N LYS A 342 0.05 5.86 29.78
CA LYS A 342 -0.25 5.56 28.38
C LYS A 342 -1.51 4.71 28.28
N SER A 343 -2.39 5.09 27.36
CA SER A 343 -3.56 4.30 26.97
C SER A 343 -3.63 4.15 25.46
N LEU A 344 -4.32 3.13 24.99
CA LEU A 344 -4.52 2.89 23.56
C LEU A 344 -5.96 3.29 23.17
N PHE A 345 -6.10 4.34 22.38
CA PHE A 345 -7.37 4.74 21.78
C PHE A 345 -7.60 3.96 20.49
N ILE A 346 -8.76 3.31 20.36
CA ILE A 346 -9.05 2.42 19.23
C ILE A 346 -9.72 3.19 18.10
N HIS A 347 -9.06 3.24 16.94
CA HIS A 347 -9.56 3.90 15.73
C HIS A 347 -10.37 2.96 14.85
N ALA A 348 -9.95 1.70 14.74
CA ALA A 348 -10.68 0.67 14.01
C ALA A 348 -10.59 -0.66 14.76
N LEU A 349 -11.67 -1.45 14.74
CA LEU A 349 -11.77 -2.74 15.39
C LEU A 349 -12.71 -3.65 14.60
N SER A 350 -12.29 -4.88 14.32
CA SER A 350 -13.18 -5.88 13.71
C SER A 350 -14.39 -6.14 14.60
N ASN A 351 -15.57 -6.37 14.01
CA ASN A 351 -16.75 -6.73 14.80
C ASN A 351 -16.57 -8.11 15.46
N ILE A 352 -16.22 -8.10 16.75
CA ILE A 352 -16.03 -9.28 17.60
C ILE A 352 -17.13 -9.39 18.67
N SER A 353 -18.33 -8.87 18.39
CA SER A 353 -19.41 -8.80 19.37
C SER A 353 -20.12 -10.14 19.54
N TRP A 354 -19.83 -10.86 20.62
CA TRP A 354 -20.41 -12.21 20.87
C TRP A 354 -20.91 -12.43 22.32
N SER A 355 -20.81 -11.43 23.20
CA SER A 355 -21.34 -11.40 24.58
C SER A 355 -21.92 -10.01 24.92
N ALA A 356 -22.63 -9.88 26.06
CA ALA A 356 -23.16 -8.58 26.49
C ALA A 356 -22.03 -7.56 26.81
N GLU A 357 -20.93 -8.01 27.42
CA GLU A 357 -19.75 -7.18 27.72
C GLU A 357 -18.97 -6.78 26.47
N THR A 358 -18.76 -7.69 25.50
CA THR A 358 -18.12 -7.35 24.22
C THR A 358 -19.02 -6.47 23.34
N ASN A 359 -20.35 -6.61 23.44
CA ASN A 359 -21.29 -5.66 22.83
C ASN A 359 -21.18 -4.26 23.42
N GLU A 360 -20.95 -4.12 24.73
CA GLU A 360 -20.77 -2.81 25.35
C GLU A 360 -19.45 -2.16 24.91
N GLN A 361 -18.36 -2.94 24.81
CA GLN A 361 -17.09 -2.48 24.23
C GLN A 361 -17.25 -2.05 22.76
N TYR A 362 -17.97 -2.82 21.95
CA TYR A 362 -18.24 -2.47 20.56
C TYR A 362 -19.16 -1.26 20.42
N ARG A 363 -20.13 -1.08 21.32
CA ARG A 363 -20.95 0.15 21.40
C ARG A 363 -20.12 1.35 21.84
N ALA A 364 -19.20 1.19 22.78
CA ALA A 364 -18.27 2.23 23.19
C ALA A 364 -17.32 2.62 22.05
N TYR A 365 -16.86 1.63 21.27
CA TYR A 365 -16.18 1.88 20.00
C TYR A 365 -17.09 2.67 19.07
N GLN A 366 -18.32 2.25 18.76
CA GLN A 366 -19.24 3.01 17.90
C GLN A 366 -19.45 4.47 18.34
N ARG A 367 -19.38 4.76 19.65
CA ARG A 367 -19.45 6.12 20.19
C ARG A 367 -18.12 6.90 20.17
N GLY A 368 -16.98 6.22 19.99
CA GLY A 368 -15.64 6.84 19.95
C GLY A 368 -15.01 6.99 21.31
N GLU A 369 -15.34 6.09 22.22
CA GLU A 369 -14.98 6.16 23.64
C GLU A 369 -14.18 4.94 24.08
N LEU A 370 -13.70 4.10 23.14
CA LEU A 370 -13.00 2.88 23.48
C LEU A 370 -11.50 3.13 23.71
N PHE A 371 -11.11 3.06 24.98
CA PHE A 371 -9.72 3.09 25.43
C PHE A 371 -9.33 1.77 26.10
N PHE A 372 -8.14 1.27 25.77
CA PHE A 372 -7.49 0.23 26.56
C PHE A 372 -6.47 0.88 27.50
N ASN A 373 -6.84 0.95 28.78
CA ASN A 373 -6.06 1.61 29.82
C ASN A 373 -4.99 0.69 30.45
N SER A 374 -5.22 -0.62 30.44
CA SER A 374 -4.23 -1.59 30.90
C SER A 374 -3.41 -2.10 29.73
N LEU A 375 -2.11 -1.82 29.77
CA LEU A 375 -1.13 -2.29 28.79
C LEU A 375 -0.39 -3.57 29.22
N ASP A 376 -0.83 -4.23 30.31
CA ASP A 376 -0.30 -5.55 30.72
C ASP A 376 -1.00 -6.67 29.94
N ASN A 377 -0.82 -6.71 28.63
CA ASN A 377 -1.33 -7.76 27.74
C ASN A 377 -0.52 -7.79 26.42
N LEU A 378 -0.90 -8.65 25.47
CA LEU A 378 -0.22 -8.78 24.18
C LEU A 378 -0.13 -7.45 23.41
N PHE A 379 -1.22 -6.69 23.34
CA PHE A 379 -1.27 -5.42 22.61
C PHE A 379 -0.41 -4.35 23.33
N GLY A 380 -0.55 -4.26 24.65
CA GLY A 380 0.27 -3.35 25.44
C GLY A 380 1.76 -3.68 25.44
N HIS A 381 2.12 -4.95 25.20
CA HIS A 381 3.52 -5.34 25.02
C HIS A 381 4.13 -4.77 23.72
N VAL A 382 3.34 -4.61 22.66
CA VAL A 382 3.77 -3.92 21.41
C VAL A 382 4.16 -2.48 21.74
N ILE A 383 3.34 -1.80 22.53
CA ILE A 383 3.53 -0.39 22.89
C ILE A 383 4.71 -0.21 23.84
N THR A 384 4.81 -1.06 24.86
CA THR A 384 5.84 -0.95 25.91
C THR A 384 7.21 -1.43 25.45
N SER A 385 7.29 -2.44 24.61
CA SER A 385 8.56 -2.89 24.00
C SER A 385 8.98 -2.04 22.80
N GLY A 386 8.02 -1.44 22.10
CA GLY A 386 8.24 -0.83 20.79
C GLY A 386 8.67 -1.84 19.72
N GLY A 387 8.56 -3.14 19.97
CA GLY A 387 8.91 -4.20 19.03
C GLY A 387 7.68 -4.82 18.38
N VAL A 388 7.92 -5.55 17.28
CA VAL A 388 6.93 -6.48 16.75
C VAL A 388 6.70 -7.58 17.79
N VAL A 389 5.43 -7.86 18.09
CA VAL A 389 5.05 -8.96 18.99
C VAL A 389 4.33 -10.01 18.18
N MET A 390 4.87 -11.23 18.16
CA MET A 390 4.31 -12.34 17.40
C MET A 390 4.04 -13.52 18.31
N ALA A 391 2.81 -14.02 18.28
CA ALA A 391 2.39 -15.15 19.09
C ALA A 391 1.48 -16.08 18.27
N ASN A 392 2.06 -17.11 17.67
CA ASN A 392 1.30 -18.18 17.01
C ASN A 392 0.68 -19.18 18.00
N GLN A 393 1.05 -19.06 19.28
CA GLN A 393 0.38 -19.71 20.40
C GLN A 393 0.18 -18.70 21.55
N PRO A 394 -0.80 -17.77 21.44
CA PRO A 394 -1.02 -16.69 22.39
C PRO A 394 -1.14 -17.12 23.84
N ARG A 395 -1.66 -18.32 24.12
CA ARG A 395 -1.79 -18.86 25.49
C ARG A 395 -0.44 -19.14 26.16
N CYS A 396 0.61 -19.37 25.38
CA CYS A 396 1.95 -19.69 25.86
C CYS A 396 2.86 -18.45 25.91
N HIS A 397 2.42 -17.32 25.34
CA HIS A 397 3.21 -16.10 25.30
C HIS A 397 3.22 -15.41 26.68
N HIS A 398 4.40 -15.00 27.17
CA HIS A 398 4.58 -14.44 28.52
C HIS A 398 3.76 -13.16 28.80
N ALA A 399 3.54 -12.33 27.77
CA ALA A 399 2.72 -11.12 27.85
C ALA A 399 1.21 -11.39 27.77
N SER A 400 0.78 -12.64 27.55
CA SER A 400 -0.64 -12.96 27.45
C SER A 400 -1.32 -12.98 28.82
N ARG A 401 -2.55 -12.48 28.88
CA ARG A 401 -3.44 -12.53 30.05
C ARG A 401 -4.75 -13.24 29.74
N GLY A 402 -4.82 -13.93 28.60
CA GLY A 402 -6.06 -14.51 28.08
C GLY A 402 -6.96 -13.46 27.41
N THR A 403 -8.20 -13.86 27.14
CA THR A 403 -9.22 -13.02 26.49
C THR A 403 -10.47 -12.93 27.39
N PRO A 404 -11.26 -11.85 27.31
CA PRO A 404 -12.52 -11.72 28.07
C PRO A 404 -13.52 -12.85 27.79
N ALA A 405 -14.50 -13.01 28.69
CA ALA A 405 -15.54 -14.01 28.55
C ALA A 405 -16.39 -13.77 27.27
N GLY A 406 -16.52 -14.81 26.44
CA GLY A 406 -17.22 -14.74 25.16
C GLY A 406 -16.44 -14.12 24.01
N HIS A 407 -15.17 -13.75 24.20
CA HIS A 407 -14.29 -13.33 23.10
C HIS A 407 -13.94 -14.53 22.20
N PRO A 408 -13.86 -14.35 20.85
CA PRO A 408 -13.44 -15.43 19.95
C PRO A 408 -12.05 -15.93 20.32
N PRO A 409 -11.73 -17.22 20.08
CA PRO A 409 -10.43 -17.74 20.43
C PRO A 409 -9.33 -16.99 19.67
N LEU A 410 -8.40 -16.38 20.41
CA LEU A 410 -7.19 -15.81 19.85
C LEU A 410 -6.19 -16.95 19.62
N LEU A 411 -6.16 -17.45 18.39
CA LEU A 411 -5.30 -18.54 17.95
C LEU A 411 -3.91 -18.05 17.58
N ARG A 412 -3.83 -16.87 16.95
CA ARG A 412 -2.59 -16.24 16.52
C ARG A 412 -2.69 -14.74 16.65
N PHE A 413 -1.58 -14.09 16.95
CA PHE A 413 -1.49 -12.63 17.08
C PHE A 413 -0.21 -12.09 16.47
N LEU A 414 -0.35 -11.02 15.70
CA LEU A 414 0.75 -10.18 15.22
C LEU A 414 0.46 -8.73 15.61
N GLY A 415 1.30 -8.17 16.46
CA GLY A 415 1.25 -6.79 16.92
C GLY A 415 2.38 -5.99 16.29
N LEU A 416 2.03 -4.94 15.56
CA LEU A 416 2.94 -4.10 14.80
C LEU A 416 2.94 -2.68 15.37
N PRO A 417 4.09 -2.17 15.87
CA PRO A 417 4.16 -0.81 16.40
C PRO A 417 4.16 0.21 15.27
N ILE A 418 3.33 1.24 15.39
CA ILE A 418 3.39 2.44 14.54
C ILE A 418 4.31 3.44 15.23
N LYS A 419 5.37 3.87 14.56
CA LYS A 419 6.43 4.68 15.16
C LYS A 419 6.64 6.01 14.46
N ILE A 420 7.12 6.98 15.22
CA ILE A 420 7.71 8.23 14.73
C ILE A 420 9.07 8.37 15.42
N GLY A 421 10.15 8.20 14.66
CA GLY A 421 11.48 8.01 15.25
C GLY A 421 11.50 6.79 16.17
N ASP A 422 11.93 6.96 17.42
CA ASP A 422 11.95 5.89 18.43
C ASP A 422 10.66 5.77 19.24
N GLU A 423 9.70 6.68 19.06
CA GLU A 423 8.47 6.70 19.85
C GLU A 423 7.36 5.88 19.19
N THR A 424 6.79 4.93 19.96
CA THR A 424 5.58 4.20 19.55
C THR A 424 4.35 5.07 19.77
N VAL A 425 3.76 5.54 18.67
CA VAL A 425 2.58 6.42 18.65
C VAL A 425 1.27 5.68 18.38
N GLY A 426 1.36 4.40 18.01
CA GLY A 426 0.19 3.57 17.77
C GLY A 426 0.58 2.11 17.56
N MET A 427 -0.40 1.29 17.20
CA MET A 427 -0.17 -0.07 16.76
C MET A 427 -1.27 -0.58 15.83
N ILE A 428 -0.91 -1.56 15.01
CA ILE A 428 -1.85 -2.46 14.36
C ILE A 428 -1.78 -3.80 15.09
N GLY A 429 -2.94 -4.34 15.48
CA GLY A 429 -3.06 -5.72 15.95
C GLY A 429 -3.77 -6.55 14.90
N LEU A 430 -3.22 -7.70 14.54
CA LEU A 430 -3.79 -8.65 13.59
C LEU A 430 -3.92 -10.00 14.27
N ALA A 431 -4.98 -10.74 13.95
CA ALA A 431 -5.30 -11.97 14.63
C ALA A 431 -5.89 -13.04 13.69
N ASN A 432 -5.54 -14.28 14.01
CA ASN A 432 -6.09 -15.49 13.40
C ASN A 432 -5.90 -15.56 11.88
N LYS A 433 -4.69 -15.27 11.39
CA LYS A 433 -4.25 -15.76 10.08
C LYS A 433 -4.37 -17.30 10.03
N GLU A 434 -4.74 -17.83 8.87
CA GLU A 434 -4.95 -19.28 8.68
C GLU A 434 -3.66 -20.06 8.99
N GLU A 435 -2.54 -19.54 8.48
CA GLU A 435 -1.19 -19.98 8.77
C GLU A 435 -0.56 -19.19 9.92
N ASP A 436 0.61 -19.65 10.36
CA ASP A 436 1.42 -18.94 11.35
C ASP A 436 1.89 -17.58 10.79
N TYR A 437 1.89 -16.55 11.63
CA TYR A 437 2.58 -15.31 11.30
C TYR A 437 4.09 -15.54 11.27
N THR A 438 4.75 -14.83 10.37
CA THR A 438 6.19 -14.91 10.10
C THR A 438 6.82 -13.52 10.12
N ASP A 439 8.15 -13.45 10.20
CA ASP A 439 8.86 -12.17 10.08
C ASP A 439 8.64 -11.51 8.71
N GLU A 440 8.38 -12.31 7.67
CA GLU A 440 8.04 -11.82 6.33
C GLU A 440 6.70 -11.06 6.33
N ASP A 441 5.71 -11.51 7.10
CA ASP A 441 4.44 -10.78 7.26
C ASP A 441 4.63 -9.40 7.92
N ALA A 442 5.49 -9.33 8.94
CA ALA A 442 5.79 -8.08 9.62
C ALA A 442 6.60 -7.12 8.71
N GLN A 443 7.57 -7.65 7.97
CA GLN A 443 8.36 -6.87 7.01
C GLN A 443 7.50 -6.38 5.84
N PHE A 444 6.59 -7.22 5.34
CA PHE A 444 5.65 -6.86 4.28
C PHE A 444 4.83 -5.64 4.68
N LEU A 445 4.29 -5.59 5.90
CA LEU A 445 3.46 -4.48 6.37
C LEU A 445 4.24 -3.25 6.85
N HIS A 446 5.58 -3.32 6.94
CA HIS A 446 6.39 -2.23 7.49
C HIS A 446 6.21 -0.87 6.76
N PRO A 447 6.20 -0.81 5.41
CA PRO A 447 5.99 0.46 4.69
C PRO A 447 4.64 1.14 5.01
N LEU A 448 3.62 0.34 5.32
CA LEU A 448 2.32 0.86 5.76
C LEU A 448 2.41 1.47 7.17
N LEU A 449 3.16 0.86 8.09
CA LEU A 449 3.38 1.40 9.43
C LEU A 449 4.07 2.76 9.38
N ASP A 450 5.08 2.91 8.52
CA ASP A 450 5.77 4.19 8.31
C ASP A 450 4.81 5.25 7.75
N THR A 451 3.95 4.85 6.82
CA THR A 451 2.95 5.74 6.23
C THR A 451 1.92 6.20 7.26
N LEU A 452 1.37 5.29 8.07
CA LEU A 452 0.44 5.63 9.13
C LEU A 452 1.11 6.48 10.21
N GLY A 453 2.38 6.22 10.54
CA GLY A 453 3.17 7.03 11.46
C GLY A 453 3.30 8.48 10.97
N ALA A 454 3.65 8.67 9.69
CA ALA A 454 3.74 10.00 9.09
C ALA A 454 2.38 10.73 9.06
N LEU A 455 1.29 10.02 8.77
CA LEU A 455 -0.06 10.58 8.75
C LEU A 455 -0.54 10.98 10.16
N PHE A 456 -0.32 10.12 11.16
CA PHE A 456 -0.64 10.43 12.56
C PHE A 456 0.15 11.66 13.03
N TYR A 457 1.43 11.75 12.68
CA TYR A 457 2.26 12.91 12.99
C TYR A 457 1.68 14.19 12.37
N ALA A 458 1.42 14.18 11.07
CA ALA A 458 0.95 15.36 10.34
C ALA A 458 -0.37 15.89 10.91
N LEU A 459 -1.30 15.00 11.26
CA LEU A 459 -2.59 15.38 11.83
C LEU A 459 -2.47 15.92 13.26
N GLU A 460 -1.59 15.34 14.09
CA GLU A 460 -1.35 15.86 15.44
C GLU A 460 -0.70 17.24 15.41
N VAL A 461 0.24 17.46 14.48
CA VAL A 461 0.85 18.77 14.24
C VAL A 461 -0.20 19.80 13.81
N GLU A 462 -1.06 19.46 12.86
CA GLU A 462 -2.12 20.38 12.38
C GLU A 462 -3.13 20.70 13.47
N LYS A 463 -3.56 19.71 14.26
CA LYS A 463 -4.43 19.91 15.42
C LYS A 463 -3.79 20.83 16.46
N SER A 464 -2.51 20.60 16.77
CA SER A 464 -1.73 21.44 17.69
C SER A 464 -1.59 22.87 17.17
N ARG A 465 -1.37 23.03 15.85
CA ARG A 465 -1.29 24.34 15.18
C ARG A 465 -2.61 25.09 15.29
N LEU A 466 -3.74 24.46 14.97
CA LEU A 466 -5.08 25.06 15.07
C LEU A 466 -5.41 25.45 16.51
N ASN A 467 -5.10 24.59 17.49
CA ASN A 467 -5.30 24.90 18.91
C ASN A 467 -4.44 26.08 19.37
N ALA A 468 -3.17 26.14 18.95
CA ALA A 468 -2.29 27.26 19.24
C ALA A 468 -2.79 28.56 18.60
N GLU A 469 -3.24 28.51 17.34
CA GLU A 469 -3.80 29.65 16.61
C GLU A 469 -5.08 30.17 17.29
N GLN A 470 -6.00 29.28 17.67
CA GLN A 470 -7.22 29.64 18.41
C GLN A 470 -6.89 30.27 19.77
N LYS A 471 -5.91 29.71 20.50
CA LYS A 471 -5.48 30.22 21.80
C LYS A 471 -4.81 31.59 21.67
N LEU A 472 -3.98 31.79 20.65
CA LEU A 472 -3.38 33.08 20.33
C LEU A 472 -4.45 34.11 19.95
N ARG A 473 -5.40 33.74 19.09
CA ARG A 473 -6.52 34.62 18.71
C ARG A 473 -7.33 35.03 19.95
N TYR A 474 -7.66 34.07 20.81
CA TYR A 474 -8.37 34.33 22.05
C TYR A 474 -7.61 35.32 22.95
N LEU A 475 -6.32 35.10 23.19
CA LEU A 475 -5.48 36.00 24.00
C LEU A 475 -5.31 37.40 23.37
N ALA A 476 -5.28 37.47 22.04
CA ALA A 476 -5.06 38.73 21.32
C ALA A 476 -6.36 39.55 21.16
N GLU A 477 -7.54 38.92 21.23
CA GLU A 477 -8.84 39.57 21.06
C GLU A 477 -9.67 39.70 22.35
N THR A 478 -9.33 38.97 23.42
CA THR A 478 -10.15 38.90 24.64
C THR A 478 -9.39 39.50 25.83
N ASP A 479 -10.10 40.22 26.71
CA ASP A 479 -9.58 40.64 28.00
C ASP A 479 -9.59 39.46 28.99
N VAL A 480 -8.43 39.13 29.55
CA VAL A 480 -8.24 37.92 30.37
C VAL A 480 -9.10 37.92 31.64
N LEU A 481 -9.35 39.11 32.21
CA LEU A 481 -10.10 39.26 33.46
C LEU A 481 -11.61 39.14 33.23
N THR A 482 -12.15 39.94 32.31
CA THR A 482 -13.60 40.06 32.10
C THR A 482 -14.16 39.07 31.09
N LYS A 483 -13.31 38.39 30.31
CA LYS A 483 -13.68 37.47 29.21
C LYS A 483 -14.43 38.13 28.05
N LEU A 484 -14.57 39.45 28.08
CA LEU A 484 -15.11 40.24 26.98
C LEU A 484 -14.02 40.47 25.91
N PRO A 485 -14.39 40.78 24.66
CA PRO A 485 -13.47 41.36 23.69
C PRO A 485 -12.67 42.53 24.29
N ASN A 486 -11.40 42.65 23.94
CA ASN A 486 -10.56 43.77 24.36
C ASN A 486 -10.73 44.98 23.40
N ARG A 487 -10.09 46.11 23.75
CA ARG A 487 -10.13 47.34 22.94
C ARG A 487 -9.80 47.13 21.47
N ARG A 488 -8.82 46.29 21.15
CA ARG A 488 -8.39 46.04 19.77
C ARG A 488 -9.49 45.31 19.00
N ALA A 489 -10.04 44.25 19.58
CA ALA A 489 -11.14 43.49 18.99
C ALA A 489 -12.42 44.32 18.85
N PHE A 490 -12.69 45.24 19.79
CA PHE A 490 -13.80 46.19 19.66
C PHE A 490 -13.66 47.03 18.40
N ILE A 491 -12.51 47.68 18.23
CA ILE A 491 -12.24 48.57 17.07
C ILE A 491 -12.39 47.80 15.75
N GLU A 492 -11.80 46.60 15.66
CA GLU A 492 -11.91 45.75 14.46
C GLU A 492 -13.36 45.39 14.14
N ARG A 493 -14.17 45.04 15.15
CA ARG A 493 -15.58 44.63 14.97
C ARG A 493 -16.53 45.80 14.73
N VAL A 494 -16.21 46.99 15.26
CA VAL A 494 -16.99 48.23 15.03
C VAL A 494 -17.12 48.54 13.54
N HIS A 495 -16.09 48.27 12.72
CA HIS A 495 -16.16 48.47 11.27
C HIS A 495 -17.30 47.70 10.59
N GLY A 496 -17.71 46.55 11.14
CA GLY A 496 -18.85 45.79 10.64
C GLY A 496 -20.17 46.57 10.72
N PHE A 497 -20.34 47.40 11.76
CA PHE A 497 -21.52 48.26 11.91
C PHE A 497 -21.54 49.40 10.88
N TYR A 498 -20.37 49.95 10.52
CA TYR A 498 -20.26 50.98 9.48
C TYR A 498 -20.50 50.44 8.08
N SER A 499 -20.21 49.16 7.85
CA SER A 499 -20.38 48.50 6.55
C SER A 499 -21.85 48.23 6.19
N GLN A 500 -22.76 48.28 7.17
CA GLN A 500 -24.20 48.07 6.98
C GLN A 500 -24.93 49.41 6.83
N SER A 501 -24.78 50.05 5.66
CA SER A 501 -25.22 51.44 5.39
C SER A 501 -26.72 51.72 5.49
N SER A 502 -27.57 50.70 5.63
CA SER A 502 -29.03 50.86 5.73
C SER A 502 -29.57 51.02 7.16
N LEU A 503 -28.74 50.84 8.19
CA LEU A 503 -29.19 50.86 9.59
C LEU A 503 -28.40 51.86 10.43
N THR A 504 -29.11 52.66 11.24
CA THR A 504 -28.48 53.47 12.28
C THR A 504 -28.11 52.58 13.47
N PHE A 505 -26.96 52.84 14.08
CA PHE A 505 -26.55 52.16 15.30
C PHE A 505 -26.11 53.17 16.37
N THR A 506 -25.99 52.71 17.60
CA THR A 506 -25.51 53.51 18.73
C THR A 506 -24.13 53.02 19.13
N ILE A 507 -23.18 53.94 19.30
CA ILE A 507 -21.89 53.66 19.94
C ILE A 507 -21.87 54.31 21.32
N ALA A 508 -21.43 53.57 22.34
CA ALA A 508 -21.40 54.04 23.71
C ALA A 508 -20.13 53.62 24.45
N ILE A 509 -19.70 54.47 25.37
CA ILE A 509 -18.64 54.19 26.34
C ILE A 509 -19.28 54.23 27.74
N ILE A 510 -19.00 53.20 28.51
CA ILE A 510 -19.51 52.97 29.86
C ILE A 510 -18.30 52.99 30.79
N ASP A 511 -18.42 53.65 31.92
CA ASP A 511 -17.37 53.71 32.95
C ASP A 511 -17.97 53.44 34.32
N ILE A 512 -17.25 52.64 35.12
CA ILE A 512 -17.64 52.32 36.49
C ILE A 512 -17.40 53.53 37.39
N ASP A 513 -18.47 54.04 37.99
CA ASP A 513 -18.40 55.21 38.85
C ASP A 513 -17.58 54.93 40.11
N TYR A 514 -16.63 55.81 40.41
CA TYR A 514 -15.79 55.75 41.61
C TYR A 514 -14.96 54.46 41.75
N PHE A 515 -14.60 53.80 40.65
CA PHE A 515 -13.84 52.54 40.68
C PHE A 515 -12.53 52.65 41.47
N LYS A 516 -11.79 53.75 41.33
CA LYS A 516 -10.60 54.01 42.16
C LYS A 516 -10.91 53.99 43.67
N SER A 517 -12.02 54.59 44.10
CA SER A 517 -12.43 54.58 45.51
C SER A 517 -12.81 53.18 45.99
N ILE A 518 -13.34 52.32 45.12
CA ILE A 518 -13.61 50.90 45.43
C ILE A 518 -12.28 50.18 45.66
N ASN A 519 -11.31 50.34 44.76
CA ASN A 519 -9.97 49.77 44.91
C ASN A 519 -9.25 50.26 46.17
N ASP A 520 -9.27 51.57 46.42
CA ASP A 520 -8.59 52.17 47.57
C ASP A 520 -9.22 51.71 48.91
N LYS A 521 -10.51 51.37 48.91
CA LYS A 521 -11.25 50.95 50.11
C LYS A 521 -11.20 49.45 50.37
N TYR A 522 -11.33 48.63 49.34
CA TYR A 522 -11.51 47.18 49.45
C TYR A 522 -10.37 46.36 48.84
N GLY A 523 -9.39 47.02 48.20
CA GLY A 523 -8.28 46.37 47.53
C GLY A 523 -8.57 46.00 46.06
N HIS A 524 -7.50 45.73 45.32
CA HIS A 524 -7.57 45.44 43.88
C HIS A 524 -8.34 44.15 43.55
N GLN A 525 -8.32 43.14 44.43
CA GLN A 525 -9.06 41.90 44.21
C GLN A 525 -10.57 42.14 44.15
N VAL A 526 -11.10 42.98 45.03
CA VAL A 526 -12.52 43.37 45.01
C VAL A 526 -12.85 44.21 43.78
N GLY A 527 -11.91 45.05 43.32
CA GLY A 527 -12.05 45.74 42.04
C GLY A 527 -12.16 44.80 40.85
N ASP A 528 -11.35 43.73 40.83
CA ASP A 528 -11.39 42.71 39.78
C ASP A 528 -12.74 41.95 39.78
N GLU A 529 -13.24 41.58 40.96
CA GLU A 529 -14.58 40.96 41.12
C GLU A 529 -15.70 41.90 40.61
N VAL A 530 -15.59 43.21 40.89
CA VAL A 530 -16.52 44.22 40.36
C VAL A 530 -16.46 44.32 38.83
N LEU A 531 -15.26 44.32 38.25
CA LEU A 531 -15.11 44.33 36.79
C LEU A 531 -15.73 43.10 36.13
N GLN A 532 -15.53 41.92 36.72
CA GLN A 532 -16.09 40.66 36.23
C GLN A 532 -17.62 40.65 36.28
N GLU A 533 -18.21 41.09 37.40
CA GLU A 533 -19.66 41.13 37.55
C GLU A 533 -20.30 42.18 36.62
N VAL A 534 -19.71 43.37 36.50
CA VAL A 534 -20.20 44.39 35.56
C VAL A 534 -20.12 43.89 34.12
N ALA A 535 -19.01 43.23 33.74
CA ALA A 535 -18.87 42.61 32.43
C ALA A 535 -19.95 41.53 32.17
N PHE A 536 -20.21 40.68 33.16
CA PHE A 536 -21.25 39.65 33.09
C PHE A 536 -22.65 40.25 32.92
N ARG A 537 -22.99 41.28 33.70
CA ARG A 537 -24.28 41.99 33.57
C ARG A 537 -24.41 42.67 32.21
N LEU A 538 -23.34 43.27 31.72
CA LEU A 538 -23.29 43.87 30.38
C LEU A 538 -23.56 42.83 29.29
N SER A 539 -22.81 41.72 29.27
CA SER A 539 -22.98 40.69 28.25
C SER A 539 -24.33 39.97 28.32
N SER A 540 -24.90 39.82 29.51
CA SER A 540 -26.18 39.11 29.70
C SER A 540 -27.39 39.94 29.29
N TYR A 541 -27.27 41.26 29.28
CA TYR A 541 -28.35 42.17 28.88
C TYR A 541 -28.40 42.42 27.37
N LEU A 542 -27.26 42.29 26.69
CA LEU A 542 -27.09 42.58 25.28
C LEU A 542 -27.44 41.38 24.40
N ARG A 543 -27.88 41.64 23.17
CA ARG A 543 -28.23 40.59 22.20
C ARG A 543 -26.97 40.04 21.53
N SER A 544 -27.11 38.91 20.83
CA SER A 544 -26.02 38.30 20.06
C SER A 544 -25.42 39.24 19.00
N ASP A 545 -26.23 40.14 18.47
CA ASP A 545 -25.84 41.07 17.40
C ASP A 545 -25.28 42.40 17.93
N ASP A 546 -25.38 42.61 19.25
CA ASP A 546 -24.79 43.77 19.92
C ASP A 546 -23.32 43.47 20.27
N LEU A 547 -22.48 44.50 20.21
CA LEU A 547 -21.07 44.39 20.57
C LEU A 547 -20.84 44.95 21.96
N VAL A 548 -20.07 44.24 22.78
CA VAL A 548 -19.53 44.73 24.05
C VAL A 548 -18.08 44.34 24.19
N ALA A 549 -17.27 45.23 24.76
CA ALA A 549 -15.85 45.02 24.98
C ALA A 549 -15.35 45.80 26.19
N ARG A 550 -14.23 45.36 26.78
CA ARG A 550 -13.47 46.17 27.74
C ARG A 550 -12.46 47.04 27.00
N MET A 551 -12.60 48.35 27.14
CA MET A 551 -11.81 49.36 26.40
C MET A 551 -10.60 49.86 27.19
N GLY A 552 -10.65 49.77 28.52
CA GLY A 552 -9.62 50.28 29.42
C GLY A 552 -9.68 49.65 30.80
N GLY A 553 -9.12 50.34 31.80
CA GLY A 553 -9.08 49.86 33.19
C GLY A 553 -10.47 49.59 33.75
N GLU A 554 -11.35 50.59 33.71
CA GLU A 554 -12.72 50.55 34.24
C GLU A 554 -13.79 50.91 33.18
N GLU A 555 -13.38 50.92 31.91
CA GLU A 555 -14.17 51.38 30.76
C GLU A 555 -14.59 50.22 29.86
N PHE A 556 -15.84 50.25 29.41
CA PHE A 556 -16.44 49.30 28.48
C PHE A 556 -17.01 50.03 27.26
N GLY A 557 -16.85 49.44 26.08
CA GLY A 557 -17.40 49.93 24.82
C GLY A 557 -18.58 49.07 24.41
N VAL A 558 -19.63 49.70 23.89
CA VAL A 558 -20.84 49.02 23.41
C VAL A 558 -21.27 49.58 22.06
N CYS A 559 -21.62 48.70 21.12
CA CYS A 559 -22.34 49.06 19.89
C CYS A 559 -23.67 48.32 19.80
N LEU A 560 -24.76 49.06 19.57
CA LEU A 560 -26.12 48.53 19.52
C LEU A 560 -26.77 48.84 18.18
N TYR A 561 -27.42 47.85 17.57
CA TYR A 561 -28.36 48.10 16.47
C TYR A 561 -29.68 48.64 17.04
N ASP A 562 -29.66 49.90 17.49
CA ASP A 562 -30.81 50.57 18.06
C ASP A 562 -31.18 51.82 17.24
N THR A 563 -32.46 51.88 16.84
CA THR A 563 -33.01 52.92 15.96
C THR A 563 -33.72 54.03 16.73
N GLN A 564 -33.91 53.95 18.07
CA GLN A 564 -34.79 54.85 18.83
C GLN A 564 -34.24 55.26 20.22
N GLY A 565 -33.10 55.98 20.28
CA GLY A 565 -32.67 56.69 21.51
C GLY A 565 -32.25 55.81 22.69
N ALA A 566 -31.85 54.58 22.40
CA ALA A 566 -31.36 53.51 23.30
C ALA A 566 -31.97 53.43 24.71
N PRO A 567 -33.25 53.02 24.83
CA PRO A 567 -33.83 52.52 26.09
C PRO A 567 -32.94 51.44 26.71
N THR A 568 -32.27 50.65 25.87
CA THR A 568 -31.33 49.60 26.22
C THR A 568 -30.21 50.11 27.12
N LEU A 569 -29.60 51.27 26.83
CA LEU A 569 -28.50 51.81 27.66
C LEU A 569 -28.97 52.26 29.03
N GLU A 570 -30.13 52.92 29.11
CA GLU A 570 -30.70 53.35 30.39
C GLU A 570 -31.16 52.15 31.22
N ALA A 571 -31.70 51.12 30.56
CA ALA A 571 -32.07 49.88 31.22
C ALA A 571 -30.83 49.11 31.72
N LEU A 572 -29.75 49.07 30.93
CA LEU A 572 -28.46 48.51 31.35
C LEU A 572 -27.91 49.20 32.59
N ARG A 573 -27.88 50.54 32.58
CA ARG A 573 -27.45 51.35 33.71
C ARG A 573 -28.26 51.04 34.96
N LYS A 574 -29.59 50.98 34.83
CA LYS A 574 -30.49 50.63 35.94
C LYS A 574 -30.26 49.21 36.44
N ALA A 575 -30.08 48.24 35.54
CA ALA A 575 -29.81 46.86 35.90
C ALA A 575 -28.51 46.71 36.69
N ILE A 576 -27.44 47.40 36.27
CA ILE A 576 -26.17 47.39 37.00
C ILE A 576 -26.34 48.01 38.40
N ALA A 577 -27.11 49.09 38.53
CA ALA A 577 -27.33 49.78 39.81
C ALA A 577 -28.38 49.14 40.72
N ALA A 578 -29.20 48.21 40.21
CA ALA A 578 -30.35 47.66 40.94
C ALA A 578 -29.93 46.72 42.07
N GLU A 579 -28.88 45.92 41.84
CA GLU A 579 -28.38 44.93 42.80
C GLU A 579 -26.90 45.22 43.12
N PRO A 580 -26.47 45.06 44.39
CA PRO A 580 -25.06 45.15 44.72
C PRO A 580 -24.26 44.06 44.00
N VAL A 581 -22.97 44.31 43.78
CA VAL A 581 -22.02 43.26 43.43
C VAL A 581 -21.63 42.53 44.71
N TRP A 582 -21.79 41.21 44.72
CA TRP A 582 -21.38 40.38 45.83
C TRP A 582 -19.90 40.02 45.68
N THR A 583 -19.09 40.50 46.61
CA THR A 583 -17.63 40.35 46.59
C THR A 583 -17.15 39.56 47.80
N SER A 584 -15.88 39.18 47.80
CA SER A 584 -15.20 38.54 48.94
C SER A 584 -15.28 39.37 50.24
N GLU A 585 -15.36 40.70 50.14
CA GLU A 585 -15.48 41.64 51.27
C GLU A 585 -16.94 42.08 51.54
N GLY A 586 -17.92 41.45 50.88
CA GLY A 586 -19.35 41.71 51.05
C GLY A 586 -20.01 42.44 49.87
N ALA A 587 -21.18 43.02 50.12
CA ALA A 587 -21.98 43.68 49.07
C ALA A 587 -21.46 45.10 48.76
N VAL A 588 -21.07 45.34 47.51
CA VAL A 588 -20.61 46.64 47.01
C VAL A 588 -21.63 47.21 46.03
N ASN A 589 -22.18 48.39 46.32
CA ASN A 589 -23.06 49.09 45.39
C ASN A 589 -22.22 49.72 44.27
N VAL A 590 -22.53 49.37 43.03
CA VAL A 590 -21.81 49.83 41.84
C VAL A 590 -22.78 50.55 40.92
N THR A 591 -22.36 51.70 40.39
CA THR A 591 -23.10 52.42 39.35
C THR A 591 -22.19 52.67 38.16
N VAL A 592 -22.79 52.94 37.00
CA VAL A 592 -22.05 53.28 35.79
C VAL A 592 -22.55 54.58 35.18
N SER A 593 -21.63 55.35 34.62
CA SER A 593 -21.93 56.48 33.75
C SER A 593 -21.76 56.05 32.30
N ILE A 594 -22.66 56.50 31.42
CA ILE A 594 -22.64 56.11 30.00
C ILE A 594 -22.67 57.35 29.13
N GLY A 595 -21.73 57.44 28.18
CA GLY A 595 -21.74 58.40 27.10
C GLY A 595 -22.06 57.70 25.78
N ALA A 596 -23.05 58.20 25.03
CA ALA A 596 -23.51 57.56 23.80
C ALA A 596 -23.62 58.55 22.63
N GLY A 597 -23.44 58.06 21.41
CA GLY A 597 -23.67 58.78 20.16
C GLY A 597 -24.45 57.90 19.19
N GLN A 598 -25.44 58.49 18.51
CA GLN A 598 -26.13 57.79 17.42
C GLN A 598 -25.37 58.00 16.12
N VAL A 599 -25.00 56.90 15.47
CA VAL A 599 -24.22 56.89 14.24
C VAL A 599 -25.15 56.59 13.07
N ARG A 600 -25.07 57.44 12.05
CA ARG A 600 -25.64 57.17 10.73
C ARG A 600 -24.48 56.82 9.81
N PRO A 601 -24.29 55.54 9.46
CA PRO A 601 -23.23 55.16 8.56
C PRO A 601 -23.40 55.91 7.23
N SER A 602 -22.30 56.52 6.76
CA SER A 602 -22.15 57.02 5.39
C SER A 602 -21.16 56.10 4.68
N ASP A 603 -21.06 56.16 3.35
CA ASP A 603 -20.20 55.27 2.53
C ASP A 603 -18.68 55.39 2.83
N CYS A 604 -18.27 56.06 3.91
CA CYS A 604 -16.88 56.26 4.32
C CYS A 604 -16.60 55.67 5.71
N THR A 605 -15.77 54.63 5.75
CA THR A 605 -15.43 53.83 6.94
C THR A 605 -14.53 54.51 7.97
N ASP A 606 -14.00 55.70 7.67
CA ASP A 606 -12.96 56.38 8.47
C ASP A 606 -13.50 57.26 9.61
N HIS A 607 -14.82 57.28 9.86
CA HIS A 607 -15.44 58.19 10.85
C HIS A 607 -15.59 57.62 12.27
N TRP A 608 -15.25 56.35 12.51
CA TRP A 608 -15.50 55.68 13.79
C TRP A 608 -14.76 56.30 14.99
N GLU A 609 -13.56 56.83 14.76
CA GLU A 609 -12.78 57.51 15.81
C GLU A 609 -13.49 58.77 16.30
N ALA A 610 -14.12 59.52 15.39
CA ALA A 610 -14.85 60.73 15.73
C ALA A 610 -16.10 60.39 16.56
N ASP A 611 -16.85 59.37 16.15
CA ASP A 611 -18.05 58.92 16.87
C ASP A 611 -17.72 58.38 18.27
N LEU A 612 -16.63 57.63 18.41
CA LEU A 612 -16.15 57.17 19.71
C LEU A 612 -15.70 58.34 20.60
N ARG A 613 -15.01 59.35 20.03
CA ARG A 613 -14.67 60.60 20.75
C ARG A 613 -15.91 61.37 21.20
N TYR A 614 -16.97 61.38 20.40
CA TYR A 614 -18.23 62.01 20.78
C TYR A 614 -18.92 61.30 21.95
N ALA A 615 -18.92 59.97 21.95
CA ALA A 615 -19.39 59.17 23.07
C ALA A 615 -18.56 59.46 24.34
N ASP A 616 -17.23 59.56 24.24
CA ASP A 616 -16.34 59.90 25.35
C ASP A 616 -16.63 61.30 25.95
N LEU A 617 -16.83 62.32 25.10
CA LEU A 617 -17.23 63.65 25.55
C LEU A 617 -18.61 63.64 26.24
N ALA A 618 -19.52 62.78 25.82
CA ALA A 618 -20.80 62.60 26.48
C ALA A 618 -20.63 61.90 27.84
N LEU A 619 -19.74 60.92 27.94
CA LEU A 619 -19.41 60.23 29.18
C LEU A 619 -18.81 61.20 30.21
N TYR A 620 -17.88 62.06 29.79
CA TYR A 620 -17.32 63.10 30.65
C TYR A 620 -18.40 64.02 31.24
N ARG A 621 -19.40 64.40 30.44
CA ARG A 621 -20.57 65.16 30.92
C ARG A 621 -21.42 64.35 31.91
N ALA A 622 -21.63 63.06 31.66
CA ALA A 622 -22.35 62.20 32.60
C ALA A 622 -21.66 62.15 33.97
N LYS A 623 -20.33 62.03 33.99
CA LYS A 623 -19.53 62.02 35.23
C LYS A 623 -19.63 63.36 35.98
N ASN A 624 -19.51 64.49 35.29
CA ASN A 624 -19.53 65.82 35.92
C ASN A 624 -20.89 66.25 36.44
N GLU A 625 -21.98 65.82 35.81
CA GLU A 625 -23.32 66.20 36.24
C GLU A 625 -23.85 65.36 37.41
N GLY A 626 -23.03 64.47 37.98
CA GLY A 626 -23.36 63.68 39.17
C GLY A 626 -23.44 62.18 38.95
N ARG A 627 -22.84 61.65 37.87
CA ARG A 627 -22.69 60.20 37.61
C ARG A 627 -24.00 59.43 37.52
N ASN A 628 -23.92 58.10 37.43
CA ASN A 628 -25.04 57.17 37.37
C ASN A 628 -26.15 57.60 36.39
N ARG A 629 -25.76 57.97 35.17
CA ARG A 629 -26.67 58.45 34.11
C ARG A 629 -26.14 58.18 32.72
N VAL A 630 -27.05 58.18 31.75
CA VAL A 630 -26.70 58.18 30.33
C VAL A 630 -26.72 59.62 29.79
N LYS A 631 -25.69 59.99 29.02
CA LYS A 631 -25.64 61.25 28.27
C LYS A 631 -25.38 61.00 26.81
N TRP A 632 -26.07 61.77 25.98
CA TRP A 632 -25.96 61.68 24.53
C TRP A 632 -25.11 62.82 23.98
N HIS A 633 -24.27 62.50 23.00
CA HIS A 633 -23.71 63.49 22.11
C HIS A 633 -24.82 63.97 21.17
N MET A 634 -25.16 65.26 21.27
CA MET A 634 -26.05 65.91 20.30
C MET A 634 -25.12 66.53 19.26
N PRO A 635 -25.18 66.13 17.98
CA PRO A 635 -24.50 66.87 16.93
C PRO A 635 -25.01 68.32 17.04
N SER A 636 -24.11 69.27 17.25
CA SER A 636 -24.47 70.68 17.17
C SER A 636 -25.12 70.89 15.81
N VAL A 637 -26.43 71.16 15.82
CA VAL A 637 -27.20 71.50 14.62
C VAL A 637 -26.37 72.52 13.86
N MET A 638 -25.84 72.13 12.70
CA MET A 638 -25.36 73.10 11.73
C MET A 638 -26.55 74.00 11.49
N THR A 639 -26.49 75.19 12.08
CA THR A 639 -27.39 76.27 11.76
C THR A 639 -27.01 76.64 10.34
N SER A 640 -27.71 76.06 9.36
CA SER A 640 -27.76 76.60 8.02
C SER A 640 -28.40 77.97 8.15
N LEU A 641 -27.57 78.97 8.42
CA LEU A 641 -27.89 80.35 8.11
C LEU A 641 -28.06 80.40 6.58
N THR A 642 -29.29 80.73 6.20
CA THR A 642 -29.83 81.06 4.87
C THR A 642 -28.83 81.48 3.81
#